data_AF-A0A2W4RI58-F1
#
_entry.id   AF-A0A2W4RI58-F1
#
_cell.length_a   1.000
_cell.length_b   1.000
_cell.length_c   1.000
_cell.angle_alpha   90.00
_cell.angle_beta   90.00
_cell.angle_gamma   90.00
#
_symmetry.space_group_name_H-M   'P 1'
#
loop_
_entity.id
_entity.type
_entity.pdbx_description
1 polymer ?
#
loop_
_entity_poly.entity_id
_entity_poly.type
_entity_poly.pdbx_seq_one_letter_code
_entity_poly.pdbx_strand_id
1 'polypeptide(L)'
;MISMKPSLITRSIRMNKDDSPIFIHSLWRSGSTYLFSCFRRSTAGFWCYQEPIHEIPLLNKNTPESLLQIISDPRLRHPPLDQPYYLELYETWKYWRDVISKPILYDGYFDNIGDDNLIKYLKTLIAHAKGRPVIQECRTSCRIATIKKALGGYHIYLWRNPWDQWWSYKIAYYFDITSQLILNASVHPQSIARLREEIGFAEFNDEDINKEFSYFSSNPLTSENSYLVFYMLWCLGLLEGMANADFLLNIDALSESPGYRDEILTQFLDSGITGVDFSDCTIPQAYYGIADKAFFVKLEDRVHSILLLSGYPQNLLTQMQELRQSREPKLWAVSSSAIPAERILSECTKAREIVRRIETENAYSFSETAKKLVYYEKAMNNKLNEEVVYAIYRNILCREPDSAGFDSWLSNLNEGTASITDFLSAALTSAEFKTNFPKFMRVYGPKDLPFTNDHSQHGEFFEILKLITDQGAPTKTVVDVGANGKERSNSYDLLKQFAWKGLLIEANPLLVDQINKDFQGLNYTLVNCAVSDVQGTGELSLGINSDISSLSPENTANWGPLSGSIPVTIRRLPDILTEQNIPIDFDVLSIDIEGYDARVLNDLIANSNYRPKIVIMEGSLNFTVNDPTMIGVSSLVCSEYTVVAQTCANLILSNRFSVYQEQCPA
;
A
#
# COMPACT_ATOMS: atom_id res chain seq x y z
N MET A 1 -23.76 -59.56 35.50
CA MET A 1 -24.21 -58.81 36.69
C MET A 1 -23.03 -58.04 37.28
N ILE A 2 -22.82 -56.79 36.87
CA ILE A 2 -22.19 -55.75 37.71
C ILE A 2 -22.97 -54.47 37.40
N SER A 3 -23.62 -53.97 38.44
CA SER A 3 -24.55 -52.85 38.46
C SER A 3 -23.77 -51.53 38.46
N MET A 4 -24.07 -50.63 37.52
CA MET A 4 -23.68 -49.21 37.60
C MET A 4 -24.92 -48.39 37.94
N LYS A 5 -24.84 -47.70 39.08
CA LYS A 5 -25.85 -46.75 39.57
C LYS A 5 -25.93 -45.52 38.66
N PRO A 6 -27.11 -44.89 38.52
CA PRO A 6 -27.26 -43.64 37.79
C PRO A 6 -26.68 -42.48 38.62
N SER A 7 -25.66 -41.80 38.08
CA SER A 7 -25.17 -40.53 38.62
C SER A 7 -26.08 -39.39 38.16
N LEU A 8 -26.26 -38.42 39.07
CA LEU A 8 -27.17 -37.30 39.00
C LEU A 8 -27.06 -36.52 37.69
N ILE A 9 -28.12 -36.60 36.88
CA ILE A 9 -28.39 -35.67 35.79
C ILE A 9 -28.62 -34.30 36.43
N THR A 10 -27.59 -33.46 36.44
CA THR A 10 -27.79 -32.01 36.47
C THR A 10 -28.71 -31.68 35.30
N ARG A 11 -29.94 -31.24 35.59
CA ARG A 11 -30.85 -30.64 34.61
C ARG A 11 -30.09 -29.49 33.92
N SER A 12 -29.49 -29.77 32.77
CA SER A 12 -29.19 -28.71 31.82
C SER A 12 -30.54 -28.13 31.43
N ILE A 13 -30.70 -26.83 31.69
CA ILE A 13 -31.77 -26.06 31.06
C ILE A 13 -31.52 -26.24 29.56
N ARG A 14 -32.32 -27.06 28.88
CA ARG A 14 -32.31 -27.13 27.42
C ARG A 14 -32.70 -25.73 26.97
N MET A 15 -31.72 -24.91 26.60
CA MET A 15 -32.00 -23.68 25.86
C MET A 15 -32.79 -24.09 24.63
N ASN A 16 -33.87 -23.35 24.35
CA ASN A 16 -34.58 -23.56 23.11
C ASN A 16 -33.58 -23.36 21.96
N LYS A 17 -33.65 -24.19 20.91
CA LYS A 17 -32.66 -24.14 19.81
C LYS A 17 -32.60 -22.75 19.17
N ASP A 18 -33.71 -22.03 19.25
CA ASP A 18 -33.91 -20.68 18.75
C ASP A 18 -33.21 -19.58 19.60
N ASP A 19 -32.84 -19.87 20.85
CA ASP A 19 -32.17 -18.92 21.76
C ASP A 19 -30.67 -19.23 21.95
N SER A 20 -30.18 -20.34 21.40
CA SER A 20 -28.79 -20.79 21.55
C SER A 20 -27.83 -19.84 20.80
N PRO A 21 -26.69 -19.43 21.42
CA PRO A 21 -25.74 -18.54 20.76
C PRO A 21 -25.12 -19.18 19.51
N ILE A 22 -24.83 -18.36 18.52
CA ILE A 22 -24.14 -18.75 17.29
C ILE A 22 -22.74 -18.15 17.32
N PHE A 23 -21.73 -18.98 17.11
CA PHE A 23 -20.34 -18.54 17.01
C PHE A 23 -19.86 -18.72 15.57
N ILE A 24 -19.29 -17.66 15.01
CA ILE A 24 -18.67 -17.66 13.69
C ILE A 24 -17.18 -17.46 13.90
N HIS A 25 -16.44 -18.56 13.80
CA HIS A 25 -14.99 -18.59 13.93
C HIS A 25 -14.37 -18.47 12.55
N SER A 26 -13.29 -17.71 12.45
CA SER A 26 -12.57 -17.55 11.18
C SER A 26 -11.16 -17.02 11.42
N LEU A 27 -10.26 -17.16 10.45
CA LEU A 27 -9.15 -16.22 10.36
C LEU A 27 -9.59 -14.93 9.67
N TRP A 28 -8.80 -13.85 9.77
CA TRP A 28 -9.07 -12.62 9.02
C TRP A 28 -9.14 -12.88 7.51
N ARG A 29 -9.76 -11.97 6.76
CA ARG A 29 -9.82 -12.00 5.28
C ARG A 29 -10.43 -13.25 4.64
N SER A 30 -11.17 -14.02 5.44
CA SER A 30 -12.01 -15.16 5.05
C SER A 30 -13.43 -14.75 4.62
N GLY A 31 -13.73 -13.45 4.63
CA GLY A 31 -15.08 -12.90 4.36
C GLY A 31 -16.03 -12.95 5.56
N SER A 32 -15.48 -13.00 6.77
CA SER A 32 -16.22 -12.99 8.02
C SER A 32 -17.15 -11.78 8.19
N THR A 33 -16.72 -10.59 7.76
CA THR A 33 -17.58 -9.38 7.77
C THR A 33 -18.78 -9.50 6.85
N TYR A 34 -18.65 -10.21 5.71
CA TYR A 34 -19.79 -10.47 4.83
C TYR A 34 -20.82 -11.35 5.55
N LEU A 35 -20.36 -12.48 6.10
CA LEU A 35 -21.22 -13.41 6.83
C LEU A 35 -21.89 -12.72 8.03
N PHE A 36 -21.13 -11.93 8.80
CA PHE A 36 -21.70 -11.07 9.85
C PHE A 36 -22.80 -10.15 9.32
N SER A 37 -22.58 -9.47 8.19
CA SER A 37 -23.60 -8.59 7.60
C SER A 37 -24.87 -9.36 7.23
N CYS A 38 -24.76 -10.61 6.76
CA CYS A 38 -25.91 -11.47 6.45
C CYS A 38 -26.77 -11.75 7.69
N PHE A 39 -26.13 -12.01 8.84
CA PHE A 39 -26.85 -12.16 10.11
C PHE A 39 -27.42 -10.83 10.60
N ARG A 40 -26.66 -9.74 10.52
CA ARG A 40 -27.06 -8.43 11.04
C ARG A 40 -28.23 -7.80 10.28
N ARG A 41 -28.26 -7.97 8.97
CA ARG A 41 -29.36 -7.48 8.10
C ARG A 41 -30.59 -8.39 8.10
N SER A 42 -30.51 -9.54 8.75
CA SER A 42 -31.64 -10.48 8.86
C SER A 42 -32.73 -9.92 9.76
N THR A 43 -33.98 -10.15 9.38
CA THR A 43 -35.15 -9.82 10.19
C THR A 43 -35.46 -10.88 11.27
N ALA A 44 -34.63 -11.92 11.41
CA ALA A 44 -34.85 -13.02 12.35
C ALA A 44 -34.46 -12.72 13.81
N GLY A 45 -34.11 -11.46 14.13
CA GLY A 45 -33.89 -11.00 15.50
C GLY A 45 -32.53 -11.42 16.08
N PHE A 46 -31.48 -11.48 15.26
CA PHE A 46 -30.12 -11.70 15.75
C PHE A 46 -29.55 -10.46 16.43
N TRP A 47 -28.66 -10.69 17.40
CA TRP A 47 -27.87 -9.67 18.06
C TRP A 47 -26.39 -9.94 17.76
N CYS A 48 -25.81 -9.18 16.83
CA CYS A 48 -24.56 -9.55 16.19
C CYS A 48 -23.37 -8.77 16.76
N TYR A 49 -22.47 -9.44 17.46
CA TYR A 49 -21.18 -8.89 17.86
C TYR A 49 -20.14 -9.15 16.77
N GLN A 50 -19.62 -8.08 16.17
CA GLN A 50 -18.51 -8.12 15.23
C GLN A 50 -17.18 -7.96 15.99
N GLU A 51 -16.31 -8.94 15.84
CA GLU A 51 -14.97 -8.99 16.44
C GLU A 51 -14.90 -8.45 17.88
N PRO A 52 -15.69 -9.00 18.83
CA PRO A 52 -15.73 -8.46 20.19
C PRO A 52 -14.45 -8.69 20.98
N ILE A 53 -13.58 -9.60 20.54
CA ILE A 53 -12.27 -9.81 21.13
C ILE A 53 -11.28 -9.00 20.29
N HIS A 54 -11.10 -7.73 20.64
CA HIS A 54 -10.32 -6.83 19.79
C HIS A 54 -9.70 -5.70 20.63
N GLU A 55 -8.55 -5.22 20.17
CA GLU A 55 -7.80 -4.13 20.80
C GLU A 55 -8.58 -2.81 20.84
N ILE A 56 -9.48 -2.54 19.89
CA ILE A 56 -10.28 -1.31 19.88
C ILE A 56 -11.23 -1.28 21.09
N PRO A 57 -12.10 -2.29 21.34
CA PRO A 57 -12.85 -2.41 22.58
C PRO A 57 -11.99 -2.37 23.84
N LEU A 58 -10.82 -3.01 23.85
CA LEU A 58 -9.92 -3.03 25.01
C LEU A 58 -9.40 -1.63 25.35
N LEU A 59 -8.89 -0.90 24.35
CA LEU A 59 -8.29 0.42 24.51
C LEU A 59 -9.35 1.50 24.78
N ASN A 60 -10.58 1.31 24.27
CA ASN A 60 -11.68 2.27 24.45
C ASN A 60 -12.67 1.86 25.55
N LYS A 61 -12.34 0.89 26.41
CA LYS A 61 -13.24 0.42 27.48
C LYS A 61 -13.63 1.50 28.50
N ASN A 62 -12.90 2.60 28.56
CA ASN A 62 -13.22 3.76 29.42
C ASN A 62 -13.92 4.92 28.67
N THR A 63 -14.04 4.83 27.34
CA THR A 63 -14.60 5.85 26.44
C THR A 63 -15.47 5.17 25.37
N PRO A 64 -16.63 4.61 25.74
CA PRO A 64 -17.44 3.76 24.87
C PRO A 64 -17.93 4.46 23.61
N GLU A 65 -18.15 5.78 23.65
CA GLU A 65 -18.63 6.57 22.51
C GLU A 65 -17.69 6.47 21.30
N SER A 66 -16.39 6.24 21.52
CA SER A 66 -15.41 6.00 20.45
C SER A 66 -15.74 4.78 19.59
N LEU A 67 -16.44 3.78 20.14
CA LEU A 67 -16.84 2.57 19.41
C LEU A 67 -17.84 2.85 18.28
N LEU A 68 -18.62 3.94 18.40
CA LEU A 68 -19.59 4.35 17.38
C LEU A 68 -18.96 5.14 16.23
N GLN A 69 -17.72 5.63 16.41
CA GLN A 69 -17.01 6.48 15.46
C GLN A 69 -16.06 5.68 14.56
N ILE A 70 -15.92 4.38 14.79
CA ILE A 70 -15.06 3.52 13.98
C ILE A 70 -15.65 3.33 12.59
N ILE A 71 -14.99 3.93 11.60
CA ILE A 71 -15.32 3.80 10.19
C ILE A 71 -14.46 2.67 9.61
N SER A 72 -15.11 1.75 8.89
CA SER A 72 -14.43 0.70 8.14
C SER A 72 -13.45 1.30 7.12
N ASP A 73 -12.20 0.82 7.11
CA ASP A 73 -11.22 1.20 6.09
C ASP A 73 -11.75 0.81 4.68
N PRO A 74 -11.89 1.77 3.75
CA PRO A 74 -12.46 1.52 2.42
C PRO A 74 -11.64 0.52 1.60
N ARG A 75 -10.34 0.35 1.89
CA ARG A 75 -9.46 -0.62 1.21
C ARG A 75 -9.85 -2.07 1.55
N LEU A 76 -10.46 -2.30 2.71
CA LEU A 76 -10.80 -3.65 3.19
C LEU A 76 -12.00 -4.28 2.47
N ARG A 77 -12.68 -3.54 1.58
CA ARG A 77 -13.84 -3.98 0.77
C ARG A 77 -14.94 -4.62 1.63
N HIS A 78 -15.19 -4.07 2.81
CA HIS A 78 -16.31 -4.50 3.64
C HIS A 78 -17.63 -4.07 2.98
N PRO A 79 -18.69 -4.90 3.04
CA PRO A 79 -20.00 -4.46 2.60
C PRO A 79 -20.42 -3.23 3.43
N PRO A 80 -21.18 -2.28 2.85
CA PRO A 80 -21.70 -1.15 3.60
C PRO A 80 -22.54 -1.68 4.77
N LEU A 81 -22.31 -1.13 5.96
CA LEU A 81 -23.10 -1.43 7.14
C LEU A 81 -24.08 -0.27 7.39
N ASP A 82 -25.35 -0.59 7.58
CA ASP A 82 -26.39 0.40 7.90
C ASP A 82 -26.26 0.96 9.33
N GLN A 83 -25.39 0.37 10.15
CA GLN A 83 -25.18 0.68 11.55
C GLN A 83 -23.68 0.66 11.89
N PRO A 84 -23.24 1.41 12.92
CA PRO A 84 -21.83 1.42 13.37
C PRO A 84 -21.28 0.01 13.62
N TYR A 85 -19.98 -0.17 13.36
CA TYR A 85 -19.31 -1.49 13.41
C TYR A 85 -19.44 -2.18 14.79
N TYR A 86 -19.29 -1.42 15.87
CA TYR A 86 -19.33 -1.93 17.25
C TYR A 86 -20.59 -1.52 18.04
N LEU A 87 -21.72 -1.28 17.36
CA LEU A 87 -22.96 -0.84 18.02
C LEU A 87 -23.38 -1.78 19.17
N GLU A 88 -23.37 -3.08 18.96
CA GLU A 88 -23.80 -4.09 19.92
C GLU A 88 -22.87 -4.14 21.15
N LEU A 89 -21.57 -3.91 20.94
CA LEU A 89 -20.60 -3.75 22.04
C LEU A 89 -20.84 -2.44 22.80
N TYR A 90 -21.08 -1.34 22.10
CA TYR A 90 -21.41 -0.06 22.74
C TYR A 90 -22.64 -0.19 23.64
N GLU A 91 -23.72 -0.80 23.14
CA GLU A 91 -24.96 -0.95 23.90
C GLU A 91 -24.82 -1.86 25.14
N THR A 92 -23.87 -2.79 25.11
CA THR A 92 -23.60 -3.72 26.22
C THR A 92 -22.39 -3.34 27.05
N TRP A 93 -21.77 -2.19 26.78
CA TRP A 93 -20.51 -1.72 27.36
C TRP A 93 -20.40 -1.87 28.88
N LYS A 94 -21.43 -1.40 29.59
CA LYS A 94 -21.45 -1.40 31.06
C LYS A 94 -21.31 -2.79 31.69
N TYR A 95 -21.57 -3.85 30.93
CA TYR A 95 -21.48 -5.22 31.40
C TYR A 95 -20.09 -5.82 31.18
N TRP A 96 -19.39 -5.44 30.11
CA TRP A 96 -18.16 -6.10 29.70
C TRP A 96 -16.87 -5.29 29.91
N ARG A 97 -16.97 -3.97 30.16
CA ARG A 97 -15.83 -3.06 30.33
C ARG A 97 -14.76 -3.53 31.33
N ASP A 98 -15.18 -4.18 32.41
CA ASP A 98 -14.29 -4.63 33.49
C ASP A 98 -13.92 -6.12 33.35
N VAL A 99 -14.37 -6.76 32.26
CA VAL A 99 -14.11 -8.17 31.96
C VAL A 99 -13.11 -8.34 30.82
N ILE A 100 -13.15 -7.46 29.80
CA ILE A 100 -12.18 -7.48 28.71
C ILE A 100 -10.76 -7.19 29.23
N SER A 101 -9.79 -7.98 28.78
CA SER A 101 -8.39 -7.88 29.18
C SER A 101 -7.46 -8.25 28.03
N LYS A 102 -6.21 -7.77 28.06
CA LYS A 102 -5.23 -8.09 27.02
C LYS A 102 -5.04 -9.60 26.77
N PRO A 103 -4.94 -10.46 27.81
CA PRO A 103 -4.66 -11.88 27.59
C PRO A 103 -5.69 -12.63 26.74
N ILE A 104 -6.96 -12.22 26.77
CA ILE A 104 -8.02 -12.91 26.00
C ILE A 104 -7.90 -12.64 24.49
N LEU A 105 -7.09 -11.67 24.04
CA LEU A 105 -6.92 -11.34 22.62
C LEU A 105 -5.95 -12.30 21.93
N TYR A 106 -4.65 -12.14 22.18
CA TYR A 106 -3.59 -12.86 21.46
C TYR A 106 -2.82 -13.82 22.39
N ASP A 107 -2.50 -13.40 23.62
CA ASP A 107 -1.65 -14.16 24.54
C ASP A 107 -2.18 -15.58 24.81
N GLY A 108 -3.49 -15.71 24.95
CA GLY A 108 -4.16 -16.99 25.17
C GLY A 108 -4.68 -17.66 23.90
N TYR A 109 -4.29 -17.24 22.69
CA TYR A 109 -4.92 -17.69 21.44
C TYR A 109 -4.95 -19.22 21.27
N PHE A 110 -3.94 -19.93 21.80
CA PHE A 110 -3.90 -21.41 21.81
C PHE A 110 -4.20 -22.03 23.17
N ASP A 111 -4.64 -21.24 24.15
CA ASP A 111 -4.97 -21.73 25.48
C ASP A 111 -6.27 -22.56 25.43
N ASN A 112 -6.09 -23.85 25.66
CA ASN A 112 -7.16 -24.84 25.69
C ASN A 112 -7.60 -25.21 27.11
N ILE A 113 -7.01 -24.57 28.13
CA ILE A 113 -7.34 -24.76 29.53
C ILE A 113 -8.23 -23.61 29.98
N GLY A 114 -9.42 -23.51 29.37
CA GLY A 114 -10.53 -22.69 29.86
C GLY A 114 -10.11 -21.38 30.49
N ASP A 115 -9.60 -20.44 29.68
CA ASP A 115 -9.34 -19.07 30.12
C ASP A 115 -10.64 -18.49 30.70
N ASP A 116 -10.74 -18.51 32.04
CA ASP A 116 -11.93 -18.11 32.79
C ASP A 116 -12.36 -16.69 32.40
N ASN A 117 -11.41 -15.83 31.99
CA ASN A 117 -11.71 -14.47 31.57
C ASN A 117 -12.34 -14.42 30.18
N LEU A 118 -11.84 -15.21 29.21
CA LEU A 118 -12.45 -15.33 27.89
C LEU A 118 -13.90 -15.83 28.00
N ILE A 119 -14.10 -16.93 28.74
CA ILE A 119 -15.43 -17.53 28.91
C ILE A 119 -16.36 -16.57 29.65
N LYS A 120 -15.88 -15.88 30.70
CA LYS A 120 -16.64 -14.85 31.40
C LYS A 120 -17.01 -13.68 30.48
N TYR A 121 -16.11 -13.23 29.62
CA TYR A 121 -16.35 -12.16 28.66
C TYR A 121 -17.45 -12.55 27.67
N LEU A 122 -17.29 -13.69 26.97
CA LEU A 122 -18.29 -14.17 26.00
C LEU A 122 -19.64 -14.45 26.65
N LYS A 123 -19.66 -15.05 27.85
CA LYS A 123 -20.89 -15.26 28.63
C LYS A 123 -21.60 -13.95 28.96
N THR A 124 -20.84 -12.90 29.24
CA THR A 124 -21.39 -11.56 29.51
C THR A 124 -22.08 -10.98 28.29
N LEU A 125 -21.48 -11.11 27.10
CA LEU A 125 -22.07 -10.66 25.84
C LEU A 125 -23.36 -11.43 25.50
N ILE A 126 -23.34 -12.75 25.69
CA ILE A 126 -24.51 -13.63 25.48
C ILE A 126 -25.66 -13.24 26.39
N ALA A 127 -25.39 -13.04 27.69
CA ALA A 127 -26.43 -12.75 28.69
C ALA A 127 -27.13 -11.40 28.50
N HIS A 128 -26.50 -10.45 27.79
CA HIS A 128 -27.01 -9.09 27.62
C HIS A 128 -27.36 -8.74 26.16
N ALA A 129 -27.34 -9.73 25.27
CA ALA A 129 -27.87 -9.58 23.92
C ALA A 129 -29.39 -9.33 23.95
N LYS A 130 -29.89 -8.44 23.09
CA LYS A 130 -31.34 -8.13 22.99
C LYS A 130 -32.10 -9.03 22.00
N GLY A 131 -31.40 -10.02 21.44
CA GLY A 131 -31.89 -11.00 20.48
C GLY A 131 -30.99 -12.23 20.52
N ARG A 132 -31.12 -13.14 19.54
CA ARG A 132 -30.27 -14.34 19.51
C ARG A 132 -28.81 -13.96 19.28
N PRO A 133 -27.88 -14.25 20.22
CA PRO A 133 -26.49 -13.80 20.09
C PRO A 133 -25.80 -14.46 18.90
N VAL A 134 -25.15 -13.64 18.08
CA VAL A 134 -24.22 -14.07 17.03
C VAL A 134 -22.88 -13.41 17.32
N ILE A 135 -21.83 -14.21 17.52
CA ILE A 135 -20.48 -13.70 17.79
C ILE A 135 -19.58 -14.11 16.64
N GLN A 136 -19.19 -13.14 15.80
CA GLN A 136 -18.18 -13.34 14.77
C GLN A 136 -16.82 -12.92 15.31
N GLU A 137 -15.85 -13.83 15.33
CA GLU A 137 -14.52 -13.53 15.86
C GLU A 137 -13.37 -14.20 15.09
N CYS A 138 -12.32 -13.41 14.86
CA CYS A 138 -11.10 -13.81 14.15
C CYS A 138 -10.03 -14.47 15.06
N ARG A 139 -10.11 -14.22 16.37
CA ARG A 139 -9.16 -14.64 17.42
C ARG A 139 -9.57 -15.92 18.16
N THR A 140 -10.48 -16.69 17.59
CA THR A 140 -11.07 -17.88 18.24
C THR A 140 -10.95 -19.17 17.43
N SER A 141 -10.30 -19.14 16.26
CA SER A 141 -10.14 -20.32 15.39
C SER A 141 -9.47 -21.51 16.08
N CYS A 142 -8.55 -21.28 17.02
CA CYS A 142 -7.89 -22.33 17.81
C CYS A 142 -8.50 -22.53 19.20
N ARG A 143 -9.71 -22.00 19.45
CA ARG A 143 -10.40 -22.00 20.76
C ARG A 143 -11.81 -22.61 20.70
N ILE A 144 -12.18 -23.24 19.58
CA ILE A 144 -13.55 -23.71 19.32
C ILE A 144 -13.95 -24.77 20.35
N ALA A 145 -13.12 -25.77 20.59
CA ALA A 145 -13.38 -26.82 21.58
C ALA A 145 -13.65 -26.24 22.98
N THR A 146 -12.80 -25.29 23.40
CA THR A 146 -12.88 -24.63 24.71
C THR A 146 -14.17 -23.84 24.87
N ILE A 147 -14.50 -23.00 23.88
CA ILE A 147 -15.72 -22.18 23.89
C ILE A 147 -16.96 -23.08 23.86
N LYS A 148 -17.00 -24.07 22.95
CA LYS A 148 -18.12 -24.99 22.79
C LYS A 148 -18.39 -25.81 24.04
N LYS A 149 -17.33 -26.31 24.70
CA LYS A 149 -17.44 -27.05 25.97
C LYS A 149 -18.02 -26.18 27.09
N ALA A 150 -17.63 -24.90 27.15
CA ALA A 150 -18.00 -24.01 28.25
C ALA A 150 -19.37 -23.33 28.05
N LEU A 151 -19.70 -22.94 26.81
CA LEU A 151 -20.86 -22.10 26.50
C LEU A 151 -21.93 -22.81 25.66
N GLY A 152 -21.64 -24.01 25.14
CA GLY A 152 -22.49 -24.63 24.13
C GLY A 152 -22.59 -23.74 22.90
N GLY A 153 -23.76 -23.73 22.26
CA GLY A 153 -23.98 -22.93 21.05
C GLY A 153 -23.85 -23.73 19.75
N TYR A 154 -24.08 -23.05 18.65
CA TYR A 154 -23.86 -23.57 17.30
C TYR A 154 -22.63 -22.91 16.69
N HIS A 155 -21.65 -23.71 16.29
CA HIS A 155 -20.33 -23.23 15.88
C HIS A 155 -20.13 -23.40 14.37
N ILE A 156 -19.94 -22.28 13.68
CA ILE A 156 -19.60 -22.22 12.27
C ILE A 156 -18.11 -21.88 12.17
N TYR A 157 -17.33 -22.70 11.47
CA TYR A 157 -15.98 -22.34 11.07
C TYR A 157 -15.98 -21.88 9.61
N LEU A 158 -15.78 -20.58 9.40
CA LEU A 158 -15.68 -19.94 8.11
C LEU A 158 -14.23 -19.96 7.63
N TRP A 159 -14.02 -20.49 6.43
CA TRP A 159 -12.70 -20.55 5.80
C TRP A 159 -12.74 -20.19 4.32
N ARG A 160 -11.56 -19.80 3.84
CA ARG A 160 -11.28 -19.43 2.45
C ARG A 160 -10.00 -20.13 2.01
N ASN A 161 -9.84 -20.35 0.71
CA ASN A 161 -8.61 -20.94 0.20
C ASN A 161 -7.40 -20.04 0.51
N PRO A 162 -6.26 -20.65 0.90
CA PRO A 162 -5.16 -19.94 1.56
C PRO A 162 -4.47 -18.90 0.67
N TRP A 163 -4.42 -19.10 -0.64
CA TRP A 163 -3.70 -18.19 -1.54
C TRP A 163 -4.42 -16.85 -1.70
N ASP A 164 -5.70 -16.88 -2.04
CA ASP A 164 -6.53 -15.67 -2.17
C ASP A 164 -6.74 -14.98 -0.80
N GLN A 165 -6.81 -15.77 0.27
CA GLN A 165 -6.87 -15.25 1.62
C GLN A 165 -5.58 -14.51 2.00
N TRP A 166 -4.41 -15.10 1.78
CA TRP A 166 -3.13 -14.47 2.11
C TRP A 166 -2.85 -13.23 1.26
N TRP A 167 -3.13 -13.26 -0.05
CA TRP A 167 -3.04 -12.04 -0.85
C TRP A 167 -3.99 -10.95 -0.38
N SER A 168 -5.13 -11.32 0.21
CA SER A 168 -5.98 -10.35 0.88
C SER A 168 -5.45 -9.88 2.23
N TYR A 169 -4.55 -10.60 2.92
CA TYR A 169 -3.83 -10.10 4.11
C TYR A 169 -2.90 -8.95 3.70
N LYS A 170 -2.27 -9.04 2.52
CA LYS A 170 -1.27 -8.07 2.07
C LYS A 170 -1.78 -6.67 1.76
N ILE A 171 -3.09 -6.44 1.90
CA ILE A 171 -3.67 -5.11 1.74
C ILE A 171 -3.38 -4.18 2.95
N ALA A 172 -3.00 -4.74 4.10
CA ALA A 172 -2.64 -3.98 5.29
C ALA A 172 -1.64 -4.73 6.20
N TYR A 173 -0.60 -4.04 6.68
CA TYR A 173 0.39 -4.60 7.62
C TYR A 173 -0.21 -5.11 8.93
N TYR A 174 -1.38 -4.60 9.30
CA TYR A 174 -2.14 -5.05 10.46
C TYR A 174 -2.22 -6.58 10.58
N PHE A 175 -2.53 -7.28 9.48
CA PHE A 175 -2.73 -8.73 9.54
C PHE A 175 -1.44 -9.50 9.80
N ASP A 176 -0.31 -9.04 9.24
CA ASP A 176 1.01 -9.61 9.53
C ASP A 176 1.39 -9.37 10.99
N ILE A 177 1.12 -8.18 11.54
CA ILE A 177 1.36 -7.86 12.94
C ILE A 177 0.51 -8.76 13.86
N THR A 178 -0.80 -8.89 13.58
CA THR A 178 -1.67 -9.77 14.39
C THR A 178 -1.28 -11.24 14.30
N SER A 179 -0.76 -11.70 13.16
CA SER A 179 -0.25 -13.06 13.02
C SER A 179 1.00 -13.28 13.87
N GLN A 180 1.88 -12.27 13.97
CA GLN A 180 3.02 -12.29 14.88
C GLN A 180 2.58 -12.23 16.35
N LEU A 181 1.57 -11.45 16.69
CA LEU A 181 1.01 -11.41 18.05
C LEU A 181 0.40 -12.77 18.47
N ILE A 182 -0.33 -13.44 17.57
CA ILE A 182 -0.77 -14.82 17.80
C ILE A 182 0.45 -15.73 17.94
N LEU A 183 1.44 -15.57 17.06
CA LEU A 183 2.65 -16.36 17.13
C LEU A 183 3.37 -16.14 18.44
N ASN A 184 3.26 -14.97 19.09
CA ASN A 184 3.84 -14.57 20.38
C ASN A 184 3.06 -15.05 21.62
N ALA A 185 1.94 -15.76 21.43
CA ALA A 185 1.14 -16.30 22.53
C ALA A 185 1.98 -17.02 23.61
N SER A 186 1.67 -16.82 24.88
CA SER A 186 2.47 -17.38 25.99
C SER A 186 2.36 -18.91 26.08
N VAL A 187 1.21 -19.44 25.68
CA VAL A 187 0.95 -20.86 25.54
C VAL A 187 0.66 -21.15 24.07
N HIS A 188 1.37 -22.13 23.51
CA HIS A 188 1.23 -22.53 22.11
C HIS A 188 1.59 -24.02 21.91
N PRO A 189 1.07 -24.66 20.86
CA PRO A 189 1.40 -26.05 20.54
C PRO A 189 2.84 -26.19 20.03
N GLN A 190 3.33 -27.44 19.99
CA GLN A 190 4.68 -27.76 19.52
C GLN A 190 4.93 -27.33 18.06
N SER A 191 3.90 -27.33 17.22
CA SER A 191 3.98 -26.85 15.84
C SER A 191 4.35 -25.37 15.75
N ILE A 192 3.82 -24.55 16.67
CA ILE A 192 4.17 -23.13 16.78
C ILE A 192 5.59 -22.97 17.34
N ALA A 193 5.98 -23.78 18.33
CA ALA A 193 7.34 -23.76 18.87
C ALA A 193 8.40 -24.01 17.78
N ARG A 194 8.18 -25.04 16.96
CA ARG A 194 9.05 -25.37 15.83
C ARG A 194 9.06 -24.29 14.75
N LEU A 195 7.90 -23.72 14.45
CA LEU A 195 7.81 -22.65 13.47
C LEU A 195 8.57 -21.39 13.93
N ARG A 196 8.44 -21.01 15.21
CA ARG A 196 9.21 -19.91 15.80
C ARG A 196 10.71 -20.13 15.63
N GLU A 197 11.19 -21.34 15.93
CA GLU A 197 12.59 -21.72 15.74
C GLU A 197 13.01 -21.62 14.26
N GLU A 198 12.20 -22.16 13.34
CA GLU A 198 12.50 -22.18 11.90
C GLU A 198 12.62 -20.78 11.30
N ILE A 199 11.81 -19.82 11.75
CA ILE A 199 11.86 -18.44 11.24
C ILE A 199 12.74 -17.51 12.07
N GLY A 200 13.34 -18.00 13.17
CA GLY A 200 14.11 -17.18 14.10
C GLY A 200 13.26 -16.11 14.79
N PHE A 201 12.03 -16.45 15.18
CA PHE A 201 11.07 -15.51 15.74
C PHE A 201 11.58 -14.89 17.05
N ALA A 202 11.54 -13.56 17.14
CA ALA A 202 11.89 -12.81 18.33
C ALA A 202 10.63 -12.45 19.12
N GLU A 203 10.53 -13.00 20.32
CA GLU A 203 9.41 -12.75 21.23
C GLU A 203 9.53 -11.36 21.85
N PHE A 204 8.39 -10.70 22.03
CA PHE A 204 8.32 -9.42 22.73
C PHE A 204 6.97 -9.31 23.44
N ASN A 205 7.01 -9.09 24.75
CA ASN A 205 5.82 -8.99 25.58
C ASN A 205 5.86 -7.70 26.40
N ASP A 206 4.77 -6.95 26.42
CA ASP A 206 4.58 -5.76 27.26
C ASP A 206 3.14 -5.74 27.82
N GLU A 207 2.93 -5.02 28.93
CA GLU A 207 1.57 -4.83 29.47
C GLU A 207 0.71 -3.97 28.55
N ASP A 208 1.32 -3.04 27.81
CA ASP A 208 0.68 -2.22 26.80
C ASP A 208 0.75 -2.89 25.43
N ILE A 209 -0.41 -3.34 24.95
CA ILE A 209 -0.57 -3.98 23.64
C ILE A 209 -0.06 -3.08 22.49
N ASN A 210 -0.13 -1.76 22.60
CA ASN A 210 0.35 -0.85 21.54
C ASN A 210 1.86 -0.94 21.33
N LYS A 211 2.62 -1.22 22.39
CA LYS A 211 4.08 -1.43 22.27
C LYS A 211 4.39 -2.74 21.58
N GLU A 212 3.60 -3.79 21.79
CA GLU A 212 3.76 -5.05 21.06
C GLU A 212 3.42 -4.88 19.58
N PHE A 213 2.32 -4.18 19.26
CA PHE A 213 2.03 -3.77 17.88
C PHE A 213 3.19 -2.98 17.26
N SER A 214 3.74 -2.00 17.99
CA SER A 214 4.87 -1.19 17.53
C SER A 214 6.14 -2.02 17.30
N TYR A 215 6.43 -2.96 18.20
CA TYR A 215 7.55 -3.88 18.07
C TYR A 215 7.42 -4.74 16.82
N PHE A 216 6.29 -5.44 16.65
CA PHE A 216 6.09 -6.33 15.49
C PHE A 216 5.90 -5.58 14.17
N SER A 217 5.46 -4.31 14.21
CA SER A 217 5.48 -3.42 13.06
C SER A 217 6.90 -3.02 12.66
N SER A 218 7.80 -2.89 13.63
CA SER A 218 9.22 -2.51 13.42
C SER A 218 10.12 -3.72 13.12
N ASN A 219 9.60 -4.94 13.32
CA ASN A 219 10.30 -6.19 13.05
C ASN A 219 9.44 -7.05 12.09
N PRO A 220 9.18 -6.58 10.85
CA PRO A 220 8.35 -7.31 9.91
C PRO A 220 9.03 -8.61 9.46
N LEU A 221 8.22 -9.64 9.21
CA LEU A 221 8.68 -10.89 8.62
C LEU A 221 8.92 -10.73 7.12
N THR A 222 9.84 -11.51 6.54
CA THR A 222 9.93 -11.68 5.09
C THR A 222 8.62 -12.26 4.55
N SER A 223 8.32 -12.08 3.25
CA SER A 223 7.07 -12.63 2.68
C SER A 223 6.98 -14.15 2.83
N GLU A 224 8.11 -14.86 2.78
CA GLU A 224 8.18 -16.29 2.99
C GLU A 224 7.80 -16.66 4.44
N ASN A 225 8.38 -15.98 5.43
CA ASN A 225 8.07 -16.22 6.84
C ASN A 225 6.63 -15.78 7.18
N SER A 226 6.16 -14.66 6.62
CA SER A 226 4.76 -14.23 6.74
C SER A 226 3.80 -15.30 6.19
N TYR A 227 4.08 -15.90 5.03
CA TYR A 227 3.25 -16.98 4.49
C TYR A 227 3.32 -18.25 5.33
N LEU A 228 4.50 -18.64 5.83
CA LEU A 228 4.63 -19.80 6.73
C LEU A 228 3.79 -19.64 7.99
N VAL A 229 3.82 -18.44 8.61
CA VAL A 229 3.00 -18.12 9.78
C VAL A 229 1.51 -18.16 9.44
N PHE A 230 1.11 -17.46 8.39
CA PHE A 230 -0.29 -17.47 7.94
C PHE A 230 -0.79 -18.90 7.68
N TYR A 231 -0.05 -19.68 6.89
CA TYR A 231 -0.48 -21.01 6.48
C TYR A 231 -0.48 -22.01 7.65
N MET A 232 0.46 -21.88 8.61
CA MET A 232 0.40 -22.65 9.85
C MET A 232 -0.88 -22.33 10.64
N LEU A 233 -1.22 -21.06 10.83
CA LEU A 233 -2.45 -20.65 11.52
C LEU A 233 -3.70 -21.11 10.75
N TRP A 234 -3.66 -21.10 9.42
CA TRP A 234 -4.73 -21.59 8.55
C TRP A 234 -4.96 -23.08 8.75
N CYS A 235 -3.89 -23.89 8.75
CA CYS A 235 -3.96 -25.33 9.02
C CYS A 235 -4.52 -25.61 10.43
N LEU A 236 -3.98 -24.94 11.45
CA LEU A 236 -4.41 -25.16 12.84
C LEU A 236 -5.88 -24.78 13.05
N GLY A 237 -6.33 -23.65 12.49
CA GLY A 237 -7.73 -23.26 12.55
C GLY A 237 -8.66 -24.23 11.81
N LEU A 238 -8.26 -24.69 10.61
CA LEU A 238 -9.09 -25.64 9.85
C LEU A 238 -9.18 -27.00 10.55
N LEU A 239 -8.07 -27.49 11.12
CA LEU A 239 -8.06 -28.73 11.90
C LEU A 239 -8.94 -28.62 13.15
N GLU A 240 -8.89 -27.49 13.86
CA GLU A 240 -9.75 -27.23 15.02
C GLU A 240 -11.23 -27.16 14.61
N GLY A 241 -11.52 -26.50 13.48
CA GLY A 241 -12.85 -26.45 12.88
C GLY A 241 -13.37 -27.84 12.51
N MET A 242 -12.58 -28.65 11.80
CA MET A 242 -12.93 -30.02 11.41
C MET A 242 -13.25 -30.91 12.61
N ALA A 243 -12.55 -30.71 13.72
CA ALA A 243 -12.74 -31.51 14.92
C ALA A 243 -13.94 -31.05 15.78
N ASN A 244 -14.24 -29.75 15.82
CA ASN A 244 -15.11 -29.19 16.87
C ASN A 244 -16.28 -28.34 16.36
N ALA A 245 -16.22 -27.76 15.16
CA ALA A 245 -17.31 -26.95 14.63
C ALA A 245 -18.52 -27.83 14.27
N ASP A 246 -19.72 -27.26 14.38
CA ASP A 246 -20.95 -27.93 13.89
C ASP A 246 -21.05 -27.82 12.36
N PHE A 247 -20.40 -26.80 11.78
CA PHE A 247 -20.44 -26.57 10.35
C PHE A 247 -19.17 -25.91 9.80
N LEU A 248 -18.70 -26.39 8.63
CA LEU A 248 -17.58 -25.82 7.88
C LEU A 248 -18.10 -25.04 6.67
N LEU A 249 -18.02 -23.71 6.71
CA LEU A 249 -18.45 -22.85 5.61
C LEU A 249 -17.23 -22.43 4.78
N ASN A 250 -17.19 -22.86 3.52
CA ASN A 250 -16.19 -22.37 2.57
C ASN A 250 -16.78 -21.22 1.74
N ILE A 251 -16.20 -20.03 1.85
CA ILE A 251 -16.77 -18.85 1.18
C ILE A 251 -16.53 -18.81 -0.34
N ASP A 252 -15.49 -19.49 -0.83
CA ASP A 252 -15.22 -19.63 -2.27
C ASP A 252 -16.35 -20.41 -2.94
N ALA A 253 -16.71 -21.55 -2.38
CA ALA A 253 -17.83 -22.36 -2.83
C ALA A 253 -19.17 -21.63 -2.66
N LEU A 254 -19.34 -20.85 -1.57
CA LEU A 254 -20.53 -20.01 -1.37
C LEU A 254 -20.66 -18.96 -2.48
N SER A 255 -19.56 -18.39 -2.95
CA SER A 255 -19.53 -17.43 -4.05
C SER A 255 -19.89 -18.09 -5.39
N GLU A 256 -19.37 -19.28 -5.69
CA GLU A 256 -19.46 -19.88 -7.04
C GLU A 256 -20.61 -20.86 -7.29
N SER A 257 -21.25 -21.40 -6.24
CA SER A 257 -22.14 -22.55 -6.37
C SER A 257 -23.53 -22.29 -5.75
N PRO A 258 -24.57 -22.06 -6.57
CA PRO A 258 -25.95 -21.97 -6.09
C PRO A 258 -26.38 -23.21 -5.31
N GLY A 259 -26.03 -24.40 -5.79
CA GLY A 259 -26.36 -25.65 -5.09
C GLY A 259 -25.67 -25.78 -3.72
N TYR A 260 -24.46 -25.25 -3.57
CA TYR A 260 -23.82 -25.17 -2.27
C TYR A 260 -24.56 -24.17 -1.37
N ARG A 261 -24.97 -22.99 -1.87
CA ARG A 261 -25.78 -22.02 -1.09
C ARG A 261 -27.05 -22.67 -0.54
N ASP A 262 -27.76 -23.44 -1.36
CA ASP A 262 -28.99 -24.14 -0.95
C ASP A 262 -28.71 -25.20 0.14
N GLU A 263 -27.60 -25.93 0.02
CA GLU A 263 -27.12 -26.88 1.05
C GLU A 263 -26.88 -26.16 2.39
N ILE A 264 -26.18 -25.01 2.38
CA ILE A 264 -25.93 -24.21 3.59
C ILE A 264 -27.23 -23.71 4.21
N LEU A 265 -28.12 -23.14 3.40
CA LEU A 265 -29.38 -22.59 3.89
C LEU A 265 -30.27 -23.69 4.50
N THR A 266 -30.26 -24.89 3.91
CA THR A 266 -30.96 -26.06 4.46
C THR A 266 -30.37 -26.47 5.81
N GLN A 267 -29.05 -26.56 5.92
CA GLN A 267 -28.39 -26.94 7.16
C GLN A 267 -28.54 -25.88 8.27
N PHE A 268 -28.56 -24.61 7.89
CA PHE A 268 -28.85 -23.50 8.80
C PHE A 268 -30.29 -23.59 9.31
N LEU A 269 -31.26 -23.82 8.42
CA LEU A 269 -32.66 -24.02 8.79
C LEU A 269 -32.82 -25.20 9.75
N ASP A 270 -32.21 -26.34 9.46
CA ASP A 270 -32.21 -27.53 10.33
C ASP A 270 -31.60 -27.22 11.70
N SER A 271 -30.68 -26.27 11.77
CA SER A 271 -30.01 -25.81 12.99
C SER A 271 -30.77 -24.68 13.71
N GLY A 272 -31.93 -24.29 13.21
CA GLY A 272 -32.77 -23.21 13.74
C GLY A 272 -32.28 -21.82 13.36
N ILE A 273 -31.35 -21.69 12.42
CA ILE A 273 -30.87 -20.42 11.88
C ILE A 273 -31.73 -20.08 10.66
N THR A 274 -32.52 -19.01 10.76
CA THR A 274 -33.47 -18.59 9.71
C THR A 274 -33.21 -17.16 9.27
N GLY A 275 -33.76 -16.77 8.12
CA GLY A 275 -33.74 -15.38 7.64
C GLY A 275 -32.37 -14.87 7.18
N VAL A 276 -31.38 -15.74 6.97
CA VAL A 276 -30.09 -15.38 6.38
C VAL A 276 -30.17 -15.53 4.87
N ASP A 277 -29.66 -14.55 4.11
CA ASP A 277 -29.61 -14.57 2.65
C ASP A 277 -28.17 -14.43 2.14
N PHE A 278 -27.78 -15.34 1.24
CA PHE A 278 -26.47 -15.42 0.60
C PHE A 278 -26.51 -15.17 -0.91
N SER A 279 -27.63 -14.72 -1.45
CA SER A 279 -27.82 -14.48 -2.89
C SER A 279 -26.79 -13.50 -3.47
N ASP A 280 -26.35 -12.52 -2.67
CA ASP A 280 -25.37 -11.48 -2.97
C ASP A 280 -23.91 -11.91 -2.71
N CYS A 281 -23.66 -13.15 -2.27
CA CYS A 281 -22.30 -13.61 -1.95
C CYS A 281 -21.42 -13.58 -3.20
N THR A 282 -20.43 -12.68 -3.20
CA THR A 282 -19.41 -12.59 -4.24
C THR A 282 -18.07 -12.27 -3.60
N ILE A 283 -17.12 -13.20 -3.66
CA ILE A 283 -15.75 -12.94 -3.20
C ILE A 283 -14.75 -12.99 -4.36
N PRO A 284 -13.74 -12.09 -4.38
CA PRO A 284 -12.72 -12.11 -5.43
C PRO A 284 -11.90 -13.41 -5.40
N GLN A 285 -11.59 -13.96 -6.57
CA GLN A 285 -10.73 -15.13 -6.73
C GLN A 285 -9.74 -14.83 -7.85
N ALA A 286 -8.46 -15.16 -7.63
CA ALA A 286 -7.40 -14.86 -8.59
C ALA A 286 -6.90 -16.12 -9.32
N TYR A 287 -6.32 -15.89 -10.50
CA TYR A 287 -5.51 -16.89 -11.19
C TYR A 287 -4.07 -16.89 -10.67
N TYR A 288 -3.51 -18.09 -10.51
CA TYR A 288 -2.15 -18.31 -10.03
C TYR A 288 -1.32 -19.05 -11.07
N GLY A 289 -0.22 -18.41 -11.50
CA GLY A 289 0.70 -18.94 -12.48
C GLY A 289 1.66 -19.98 -11.89
N ILE A 290 2.50 -20.58 -12.74
CA ILE A 290 3.46 -21.62 -12.31
C ILE A 290 4.39 -21.11 -11.19
N ALA A 291 4.89 -19.87 -11.29
CA ALA A 291 5.79 -19.31 -10.28
C ALA A 291 5.08 -18.99 -8.95
N ASP A 292 3.81 -18.55 -8.98
CA ASP A 292 3.00 -18.40 -7.75
C ASP A 292 2.82 -19.76 -7.06
N LYS A 293 2.44 -20.79 -7.83
CA LYS A 293 2.26 -22.15 -7.32
C LYS A 293 3.56 -22.69 -6.71
N ALA A 294 4.69 -22.48 -7.39
CA ALA A 294 5.99 -22.91 -6.90
C ALA A 294 6.38 -22.24 -5.57
N PHE A 295 6.05 -20.95 -5.39
CA PHE A 295 6.24 -20.25 -4.12
C PHE A 295 5.40 -20.87 -3.01
N PHE A 296 4.10 -21.03 -3.23
CA PHE A 296 3.21 -21.51 -2.18
C PHE A 296 3.46 -22.97 -1.82
N VAL A 297 3.46 -23.88 -2.81
CA VAL A 297 3.56 -25.33 -2.57
C VAL A 297 4.80 -25.68 -1.75
N LYS A 298 5.96 -25.08 -2.08
CA LYS A 298 7.20 -25.31 -1.32
C LYS A 298 7.07 -24.92 0.16
N LEU A 299 6.40 -23.79 0.46
CA LEU A 299 6.21 -23.32 1.83
C LEU A 299 5.14 -24.12 2.57
N GLU A 300 4.09 -24.55 1.87
CA GLU A 300 3.05 -25.41 2.42
C GLU A 300 3.61 -26.78 2.82
N ASP A 301 4.47 -27.38 2.00
CA ASP A 301 5.16 -28.64 2.30
C ASP A 301 6.04 -28.53 3.56
N ARG A 302 6.67 -27.36 3.79
CA ARG A 302 7.40 -27.09 5.03
C ARG A 302 6.45 -27.09 6.23
N VAL A 303 5.32 -26.39 6.16
CA VAL A 303 4.32 -26.37 7.24
C VAL A 303 3.76 -27.77 7.51
N HIS A 304 3.43 -28.55 6.48
CA HIS A 304 2.98 -29.93 6.65
C HIS A 304 4.06 -30.79 7.35
N SER A 305 5.33 -30.60 6.99
CA SER A 305 6.44 -31.28 7.65
C SER A 305 6.57 -30.89 9.12
N ILE A 306 6.44 -29.60 9.46
CA ILE A 306 6.43 -29.12 10.85
C ILE A 306 5.26 -29.75 11.64
N LEU A 307 4.07 -29.82 11.05
CA LEU A 307 2.90 -30.44 11.68
C LEU A 307 3.14 -31.92 11.97
N LEU A 308 3.66 -32.68 11.00
CA LEU A 308 4.02 -34.10 11.20
C LEU A 308 5.06 -34.28 12.32
N LEU A 309 6.12 -33.47 12.32
CA LEU A 309 7.16 -33.48 13.37
C LEU A 309 6.64 -33.03 14.74
N SER A 310 5.46 -32.42 14.78
CA SER A 310 4.77 -31.98 15.99
C SER A 310 3.70 -32.97 16.46
N GLY A 311 3.58 -34.12 15.82
CA GLY A 311 2.70 -35.22 16.22
C GLY A 311 1.32 -35.21 15.57
N TYR A 312 1.07 -34.36 14.56
CA TYR A 312 -0.17 -34.42 13.79
C TYR A 312 -0.16 -35.66 12.88
N PRO A 313 -1.19 -36.51 12.91
CA PRO A 313 -1.23 -37.71 12.08
C PRO A 313 -1.30 -37.41 10.58
N GLN A 314 -0.59 -38.20 9.77
CA GLN A 314 -0.59 -38.05 8.30
C GLN A 314 -1.99 -38.11 7.69
N ASN A 315 -2.84 -39.02 8.17
CA ASN A 315 -4.22 -39.16 7.68
C ASN A 315 -5.06 -37.92 7.94
N LEU A 316 -4.82 -37.22 9.06
CA LEU A 316 -5.53 -35.98 9.38
C LEU A 316 -5.11 -34.84 8.42
N LEU A 317 -3.80 -34.74 8.12
CA LEU A 317 -3.32 -33.77 7.14
C LEU A 317 -3.84 -34.07 5.73
N THR A 318 -3.89 -35.35 5.35
CA THR A 318 -4.48 -35.77 4.08
C THR A 318 -5.96 -35.38 3.97
N GLN A 319 -6.78 -35.61 5.02
CA GLN A 319 -8.18 -35.18 5.03
C GLN A 319 -8.35 -33.67 4.90
N MET A 320 -7.49 -32.89 5.57
CA MET A 320 -7.49 -31.43 5.46
C MET A 320 -7.16 -30.98 4.03
N GLN A 321 -6.16 -31.61 3.39
CA GLN A 321 -5.78 -31.32 2.01
C GLN A 321 -6.87 -31.73 1.01
N GLU A 322 -7.51 -32.89 1.20
CA GLU A 322 -8.65 -33.33 0.38
C GLU A 322 -9.83 -32.37 0.51
N LEU A 323 -10.14 -31.90 1.73
CA LEU A 323 -11.17 -30.90 1.97
C LEU A 323 -10.86 -29.61 1.23
N ARG A 324 -9.62 -29.09 1.34
CA ARG A 324 -9.15 -27.92 0.59
C ARG A 324 -9.34 -28.13 -0.91
N GLN A 325 -8.83 -29.22 -1.45
CA GLN A 325 -8.90 -29.54 -2.87
C GLN A 325 -10.35 -29.61 -3.38
N SER A 326 -11.24 -30.22 -2.60
CA SER A 326 -12.67 -30.33 -2.95
C SER A 326 -13.40 -28.99 -3.05
N ARG A 327 -12.83 -27.92 -2.48
CA ARG A 327 -13.38 -26.56 -2.45
C ARG A 327 -12.44 -25.54 -3.09
N GLU A 328 -11.52 -25.97 -3.95
CA GLU A 328 -10.71 -25.04 -4.74
C GLU A 328 -11.61 -24.20 -5.66
N PRO A 329 -11.30 -22.89 -5.85
CA PRO A 329 -12.02 -22.08 -6.82
C PRO A 329 -12.00 -22.75 -8.19
N LYS A 330 -13.15 -22.84 -8.87
CA LYS A 330 -13.25 -23.43 -10.22
C LYS A 330 -12.27 -22.78 -11.19
N LEU A 331 -12.00 -21.50 -10.96
CA LEU A 331 -11.02 -20.69 -11.67
C LEU A 331 -9.62 -21.34 -11.72
N TRP A 332 -9.23 -22.09 -10.68
CA TRP A 332 -7.91 -22.74 -10.59
C TRP A 332 -7.79 -24.02 -11.45
N ALA A 333 -8.93 -24.61 -11.87
CA ALA A 333 -8.99 -25.85 -12.64
C ALA A 333 -8.93 -25.65 -14.17
N VAL A 334 -9.02 -24.41 -14.67
CA VAL A 334 -9.00 -24.12 -16.12
C VAL A 334 -7.59 -24.36 -16.68
N SER A 335 -7.44 -25.27 -17.65
CA SER A 335 -6.15 -25.49 -18.32
C SER A 335 -5.73 -24.26 -19.14
N SER A 336 -4.41 -24.02 -19.20
CA SER A 336 -3.76 -22.86 -19.84
C SER A 336 -4.06 -22.65 -21.32
N SER A 337 -4.84 -23.53 -21.96
CA SER A 337 -5.08 -23.55 -23.40
C SER A 337 -6.34 -22.81 -23.87
N ALA A 338 -7.11 -22.17 -22.97
CA ALA A 338 -8.41 -21.58 -23.32
C ALA A 338 -8.61 -20.11 -22.91
N ILE A 339 -7.55 -19.31 -22.75
CA ILE A 339 -7.71 -17.88 -22.43
C ILE A 339 -6.62 -17.04 -23.14
N PRO A 340 -6.93 -15.83 -23.63
CA PRO A 340 -5.95 -14.76 -23.93
C PRO A 340 -5.07 -14.32 -22.71
N ALA A 341 -4.93 -15.14 -21.67
CA ALA A 341 -4.49 -14.77 -20.32
C ALA A 341 -3.03 -15.04 -19.98
N GLU A 342 -2.22 -15.64 -20.85
CA GLU A 342 -0.84 -15.98 -20.47
C GLU A 342 0.00 -14.73 -20.13
N ARG A 343 -0.20 -13.63 -20.86
CA ARG A 343 0.45 -12.33 -20.60
C ARG A 343 -0.08 -11.64 -19.35
N ILE A 344 -1.40 -11.56 -19.16
CA ILE A 344 -2.01 -10.94 -17.96
C ILE A 344 -1.63 -11.73 -16.70
N LEU A 345 -1.64 -13.05 -16.77
CA LEU A 345 -1.21 -13.93 -15.70
C LEU A 345 0.28 -13.74 -15.38
N SER A 346 1.13 -13.61 -16.40
CA SER A 346 2.55 -13.29 -16.24
C SER A 346 2.76 -11.94 -15.53
N GLU A 347 2.04 -10.89 -15.93
CA GLU A 347 2.16 -9.57 -15.29
C GLU A 347 1.62 -9.56 -13.84
N CYS A 348 0.50 -10.24 -13.56
CA CYS A 348 0.04 -10.41 -12.19
C CYS A 348 1.05 -11.20 -11.33
N THR A 349 1.69 -12.22 -11.92
CA THR A 349 2.75 -13.00 -11.25
C THR A 349 3.96 -12.13 -10.93
N LYS A 350 4.42 -11.31 -11.90
CA LYS A 350 5.52 -10.36 -11.72
C LYS A 350 5.20 -9.29 -10.67
N ALA A 351 3.99 -8.73 -10.68
CA ALA A 351 3.56 -7.76 -9.67
C ALA A 351 3.60 -8.36 -8.26
N ARG A 352 3.14 -9.62 -8.12
CA ARG A 352 3.24 -10.37 -6.87
C ARG A 352 4.69 -10.69 -6.48
N GLU A 353 5.59 -10.96 -7.43
CA GLU A 353 7.03 -11.10 -7.18
C GLU A 353 7.66 -9.80 -6.65
N ILE A 354 7.31 -8.66 -7.25
CA ILE A 354 7.82 -7.34 -6.83
C ILE A 354 7.37 -7.01 -5.40
N VAL A 355 6.08 -7.19 -5.09
CA VAL A 355 5.56 -6.96 -3.72
C VAL A 355 6.31 -7.82 -2.71
N ARG A 356 6.52 -9.11 -3.01
CA ARG A 356 7.26 -10.02 -2.13
C ARG A 356 8.71 -9.59 -1.92
N ARG A 357 9.35 -9.11 -2.99
CA ARG A 357 10.74 -8.62 -2.93
C ARG A 357 10.84 -7.38 -2.04
N ILE A 358 9.95 -6.41 -2.20
CA ILE A 358 9.93 -5.18 -1.40
C ILE A 358 9.71 -5.48 0.08
N GLU A 359 8.73 -6.32 0.42
CA GLU A 359 8.48 -6.73 1.81
C GLU A 359 9.73 -7.41 2.43
N THR A 360 10.38 -8.27 1.65
CA THR A 360 11.56 -9.01 2.09
C THR A 360 12.77 -8.09 2.28
N GLU A 361 13.02 -7.16 1.36
CA GLU A 361 14.07 -6.15 1.48
C GLU A 361 13.85 -5.25 2.70
N ASN A 362 12.60 -4.84 2.96
CA ASN A 362 12.24 -4.09 4.16
C ASN A 362 12.55 -4.89 5.44
N ALA A 363 12.14 -6.16 5.53
CA ALA A 363 12.43 -7.02 6.67
C ALA A 363 13.93 -7.13 6.98
N TYR A 364 14.78 -7.25 5.95
CA TYR A 364 16.23 -7.28 6.13
C TYR A 364 16.80 -5.94 6.61
N SER A 365 16.33 -4.81 6.07
CA SER A 365 16.74 -3.46 6.48
C SER A 365 16.47 -3.16 7.97
N PHE A 366 15.42 -3.76 8.55
CA PHE A 366 15.09 -3.61 9.97
C PHE A 366 15.89 -4.57 10.89
N SER A 367 16.25 -5.76 10.42
CA SER A 367 16.92 -6.80 11.24
C SER A 367 18.41 -6.58 11.57
N GLU A 368 19.17 -5.85 10.73
CA GLU A 368 20.60 -5.54 10.98
C GLU A 368 20.80 -4.45 12.06
N THR A 369 19.79 -3.61 12.27
CA THR A 369 19.84 -2.44 13.17
C THR A 369 19.58 -2.81 14.64
N ALA A 370 18.78 -3.86 14.89
CA ALA A 370 18.32 -4.25 16.23
C ALA A 370 19.41 -4.84 17.14
N LYS A 371 20.55 -5.31 16.60
CA LYS A 371 21.62 -5.94 17.39
C LYS A 371 22.60 -4.96 18.08
N LYS A 372 22.49 -3.65 17.87
CA LYS A 372 23.54 -2.68 18.28
C LYS A 372 23.17 -1.62 19.33
N LEU A 373 21.93 -1.46 19.79
CA LEU A 373 21.50 -0.15 20.33
C LEU A 373 20.84 -0.09 21.72
N VAL A 374 21.21 -0.93 22.69
CA VAL A 374 20.68 -0.79 24.09
C VAL A 374 21.47 0.24 24.94
N TYR A 375 22.62 0.72 24.48
CA TYR A 375 23.47 1.64 25.27
C TYR A 375 23.55 3.09 24.73
N TYR A 376 23.11 3.33 23.49
CA TYR A 376 23.19 4.64 22.81
C TYR A 376 21.87 5.40 22.72
N GLU A 377 20.77 4.78 23.17
CA GLU A 377 19.37 5.12 22.87
C GLU A 377 18.97 6.59 23.12
N LYS A 378 19.44 7.21 24.21
CA LYS A 378 18.94 8.55 24.56
C LYS A 378 19.65 9.71 23.87
N ALA A 379 20.91 9.52 23.48
CA ALA A 379 21.68 10.52 22.73
C ALA A 379 21.54 10.33 21.22
N MET A 380 21.33 9.08 20.75
CA MET A 380 20.98 8.82 19.35
C MET A 380 19.53 9.20 19.05
N ASN A 381 18.52 8.97 19.92
CA ASN A 381 17.13 9.30 19.58
C ASN A 381 16.91 10.78 19.27
N ASN A 382 17.57 11.72 19.96
CA ASN A 382 17.37 13.14 19.65
C ASN A 382 18.01 13.55 18.31
N LYS A 383 19.18 12.98 18.00
CA LYS A 383 19.86 13.22 16.72
C LYS A 383 19.16 12.50 15.56
N LEU A 384 18.62 11.31 15.82
CA LEU A 384 17.81 10.53 14.89
C LEU A 384 16.46 11.19 14.64
N ASN A 385 15.81 11.73 15.67
CA ASN A 385 14.56 12.48 15.52
C ASN A 385 14.79 13.76 14.70
N GLU A 386 15.89 14.47 14.93
CA GLU A 386 16.30 15.60 14.09
C GLU A 386 16.48 15.18 12.61
N GLU A 387 17.23 14.10 12.36
CA GLU A 387 17.41 13.56 11.01
C GLU A 387 16.09 13.07 10.39
N VAL A 388 15.18 12.48 11.17
CA VAL A 388 13.86 12.03 10.73
C VAL A 388 12.96 13.21 10.38
N VAL A 389 13.02 14.31 11.14
CA VAL A 389 12.27 15.52 10.82
C VAL A 389 12.74 16.05 9.45
N TYR A 390 14.05 16.20 9.26
CA TYR A 390 14.59 16.56 7.94
C TYR A 390 14.21 15.55 6.85
N ALA A 391 14.29 14.25 7.12
CA ALA A 391 14.02 13.21 6.13
C ALA A 391 12.56 13.19 5.67
N ILE A 392 11.59 13.41 6.56
CA ILE A 392 10.18 13.42 6.18
C ILE A 392 9.86 14.69 5.38
N TYR A 393 10.37 15.85 5.80
CA TYR A 393 10.21 17.07 5.02
C TYR A 393 10.85 16.94 3.63
N ARG A 394 12.07 16.42 3.53
CA ARG A 394 12.79 16.30 2.26
C ARG A 394 12.25 15.20 1.35
N ASN A 395 11.98 14.02 1.89
CA ASN A 395 11.69 12.83 1.09
C ASN A 395 10.19 12.60 0.89
N ILE A 396 9.34 13.07 1.80
CA ILE A 396 7.88 12.95 1.67
C ILE A 396 7.30 14.27 1.17
N LEU A 397 7.62 15.38 1.84
CA LEU A 397 7.09 16.69 1.48
C LEU A 397 7.93 17.41 0.42
N CYS A 398 9.05 16.85 -0.03
CA CYS A 398 9.90 17.40 -1.09
C CYS A 398 10.33 18.86 -0.88
N ARG A 399 10.64 19.24 0.38
CA ARG A 399 11.21 20.55 0.75
C ARG A 399 11.98 20.50 2.07
N GLU A 400 12.71 21.58 2.40
CA GLU A 400 13.27 21.75 3.74
C GLU A 400 12.17 22.11 4.77
N PRO A 401 12.33 21.69 6.05
CA PRO A 401 11.46 22.16 7.11
C PRO A 401 11.71 23.66 7.38
N ASP A 402 10.64 24.41 7.63
CA ASP A 402 10.78 25.74 8.24
C ASP A 402 11.08 25.59 9.74
N SER A 403 11.68 26.62 10.35
CA SER A 403 12.14 26.54 11.74
C SER A 403 11.01 26.23 12.73
N ALA A 404 9.80 26.76 12.51
CA ALA A 404 8.67 26.51 13.38
C ALA A 404 8.14 25.07 13.26
N GLY A 405 8.01 24.55 12.04
CA GLY A 405 7.62 23.16 11.78
C GLY A 405 8.67 22.15 12.25
N PHE A 406 9.95 22.46 12.02
CA PHE A 406 11.07 21.67 12.51
C PHE A 406 11.06 21.53 14.03
N ASP A 407 11.07 22.67 14.74
CA ASP A 407 11.14 22.71 16.20
C ASP A 407 9.91 22.07 16.82
N SER A 408 8.73 22.30 16.24
CA SER A 408 7.48 21.69 16.72
C SER A 408 7.50 20.17 16.58
N TRP A 409 7.85 19.63 15.42
CA TRP A 409 7.87 18.17 15.22
C TRP A 409 9.02 17.51 15.98
N LEU A 410 10.19 18.14 16.03
CA LEU A 410 11.32 17.64 16.80
C LEU A 410 11.02 17.60 18.31
N SER A 411 10.38 18.64 18.85
CA SER A 411 9.92 18.65 20.24
C SER A 411 8.91 17.55 20.48
N ASN A 412 7.90 17.42 19.60
CA ASN A 412 6.87 16.40 19.76
C ASN A 412 7.43 14.97 19.71
N LEU A 413 8.44 14.72 18.87
CA LEU A 413 9.12 13.41 18.76
C LEU A 413 10.05 13.14 19.95
N ASN A 414 10.78 14.15 20.46
CA ASN A 414 11.68 14.00 21.59
C ASN A 414 10.93 13.85 22.93
N GLU A 415 9.78 14.50 23.06
CA GLU A 415 8.91 14.42 24.24
C GLU A 415 7.92 13.25 24.16
N GLY A 416 7.82 12.59 23.01
CA GLY A 416 6.94 11.44 22.77
C GLY A 416 5.45 11.81 22.69
N THR A 417 5.13 13.08 22.45
CA THR A 417 3.74 13.56 22.24
C THR A 417 3.23 13.30 20.82
N ALA A 418 4.15 13.03 19.88
CA ALA A 418 3.85 12.44 18.58
C ALA A 418 4.89 11.36 18.24
N SER A 419 4.49 10.32 17.52
CA SER A 419 5.40 9.32 16.95
C SER A 419 5.86 9.70 15.54
N ILE A 420 6.91 9.04 15.04
CA ILE A 420 7.34 9.17 13.64
C ILE A 420 6.19 8.80 12.69
N THR A 421 5.36 7.83 13.07
CA THR A 421 4.18 7.41 12.31
C THR A 421 3.10 8.49 12.29
N ASP A 422 2.89 9.20 13.40
CA ASP A 422 1.96 10.33 13.44
C ASP A 422 2.44 11.47 12.55
N PHE A 423 3.74 11.74 12.56
CA PHE A 423 4.34 12.76 11.69
C PHE A 423 4.30 12.35 10.20
N LEU A 424 4.63 11.10 9.86
CA LEU A 424 4.50 10.56 8.51
C LEU A 424 3.05 10.58 8.02
N SER A 425 2.10 10.20 8.87
CA SER A 425 0.67 10.23 8.55
C SER A 425 0.18 11.66 8.33
N ALA A 426 0.57 12.59 9.21
CA ALA A 426 0.29 14.01 9.04
C ALA A 426 0.89 14.56 7.75
N ALA A 427 2.14 14.18 7.41
CA ALA A 427 2.78 14.55 6.16
C ALA A 427 2.01 13.98 4.96
N LEU A 428 1.82 12.66 4.87
CA LEU A 428 1.19 11.97 3.73
C LEU A 428 -0.29 12.33 3.51
N THR A 429 -0.99 12.81 4.53
CA THR A 429 -2.40 13.22 4.42
C THR A 429 -2.58 14.73 4.29
N SER A 430 -1.51 15.51 4.49
CA SER A 430 -1.54 16.97 4.40
C SER A 430 -1.94 17.43 2.99
N ALA A 431 -2.57 18.61 2.94
CA ALA A 431 -2.78 19.31 1.68
C ALA A 431 -1.44 19.57 0.96
N GLU A 432 -0.37 19.77 1.73
CA GLU A 432 0.98 19.97 1.23
C GLU A 432 1.54 18.74 0.51
N PHE A 433 1.40 17.53 1.05
CA PHE A 433 1.82 16.32 0.34
C PHE A 433 1.00 16.10 -0.92
N LYS A 434 -0.30 16.39 -0.92
CA LYS A 434 -1.12 16.31 -2.14
C LYS A 434 -0.60 17.27 -3.22
N THR A 435 -0.17 18.47 -2.81
CA THR A 435 0.51 19.42 -3.70
C THR A 435 1.86 18.89 -4.17
N ASN A 436 2.65 18.24 -3.29
CA ASN A 436 4.01 17.79 -3.61
C ASN A 436 4.09 16.36 -4.16
N PHE A 437 2.97 15.64 -4.23
CA PHE A 437 2.87 14.26 -4.71
C PHE A 437 3.46 14.06 -6.12
N PRO A 438 3.32 15.01 -7.07
CA PRO A 438 4.02 14.92 -8.34
C PRO A 438 5.56 14.98 -8.22
N LYS A 439 6.14 15.73 -7.26
CA LYS A 439 7.60 15.70 -6.96
C LYS A 439 7.99 14.33 -6.44
N PHE A 440 7.23 13.84 -5.47
CA PHE A 440 7.45 12.55 -4.85
C PHE A 440 7.47 11.42 -5.90
N MET A 441 6.51 11.40 -6.82
CA MET A 441 6.45 10.41 -7.91
C MET A 441 7.58 10.56 -8.95
N ARG A 442 8.06 11.78 -9.21
CA ARG A 442 9.21 12.02 -10.11
C ARG A 442 10.53 11.55 -9.49
N VAL A 443 10.67 11.63 -8.18
CA VAL A 443 11.90 11.26 -7.45
C VAL A 443 11.92 9.76 -7.10
N TYR A 444 10.77 9.17 -6.77
CA TYR A 444 10.70 7.81 -6.21
C TYR A 444 9.82 6.82 -7.01
N GLY A 445 9.23 7.22 -8.14
CA GLY A 445 8.44 6.34 -9.01
C GLY A 445 9.28 5.37 -9.87
N PRO A 446 8.67 4.32 -10.45
CA PRO A 446 9.38 3.38 -11.32
C PRO A 446 9.88 4.06 -12.60
N LYS A 447 11.16 3.87 -12.94
CA LYS A 447 11.84 4.58 -14.03
C LYS A 447 11.56 4.05 -15.45
N ASP A 448 10.98 2.85 -15.57
CA ASP A 448 10.66 2.21 -16.85
C ASP A 448 9.21 1.67 -16.86
N LEU A 449 8.23 2.53 -16.58
CA LEU A 449 6.84 2.22 -16.92
C LEU A 449 6.68 2.27 -18.45
N PRO A 450 5.91 1.36 -19.07
CA PRO A 450 5.60 1.49 -20.49
C PRO A 450 4.93 2.85 -20.72
N PHE A 451 5.41 3.59 -21.73
CA PHE A 451 4.94 4.95 -22.07
C PHE A 451 3.41 5.04 -22.17
N THR A 452 2.75 3.97 -22.62
CA THR A 452 1.30 3.77 -22.48
C THR A 452 0.97 2.31 -22.18
N ASN A 453 -0.17 2.08 -21.53
CA ASN A 453 -0.81 0.76 -21.48
C ASN A 453 -1.67 0.56 -22.75
N ASP A 454 -1.03 0.37 -23.90
CA ASP A 454 -1.75 0.13 -25.15
C ASP A 454 -2.54 -1.20 -25.10
N HIS A 455 -3.86 -1.11 -25.18
CA HIS A 455 -4.81 -2.24 -25.17
C HIS A 455 -5.30 -2.63 -26.57
N SER A 456 -4.85 -1.92 -27.61
CA SER A 456 -5.25 -2.19 -28.99
C SER A 456 -4.63 -3.50 -29.51
N GLN A 457 -5.28 -4.10 -30.49
CA GLN A 457 -4.98 -5.48 -30.91
C GLN A 457 -3.61 -5.60 -31.57
N HIS A 458 -3.15 -4.55 -32.24
CA HIS A 458 -1.94 -4.48 -33.05
C HIS A 458 -1.07 -3.24 -32.77
N GLY A 459 -1.40 -2.41 -31.77
CA GLY A 459 -0.68 -1.18 -31.44
C GLY A 459 -1.28 0.09 -32.05
N GLU A 460 -2.54 0.01 -32.50
CA GLU A 460 -3.27 1.12 -33.11
C GLU A 460 -3.39 2.34 -32.20
N PHE A 461 -3.50 2.18 -30.87
CA PHE A 461 -3.57 3.33 -29.97
C PHE A 461 -2.27 4.13 -30.01
N PHE A 462 -1.11 3.46 -30.02
CA PHE A 462 0.17 4.15 -30.17
C PHE A 462 0.31 4.83 -31.54
N GLU A 463 -0.13 4.18 -32.62
CA GLU A 463 -0.15 4.80 -33.96
C GLU A 463 -1.09 6.03 -34.01
N ILE A 464 -2.27 5.95 -33.39
CA ILE A 464 -3.19 7.08 -33.27
C ILE A 464 -2.58 8.20 -32.43
N LEU A 465 -1.95 7.88 -31.30
CA LEU A 465 -1.30 8.87 -30.46
C LEU A 465 -0.16 9.58 -31.21
N LYS A 466 0.61 8.83 -31.99
CA LYS A 466 1.62 9.38 -32.90
C LYS A 466 0.98 10.29 -33.95
N LEU A 467 -0.13 9.89 -34.58
CA LEU A 467 -0.85 10.73 -35.54
C LEU A 467 -1.40 12.02 -34.90
N ILE A 468 -1.93 11.96 -33.68
CA ILE A 468 -2.42 13.14 -32.93
C ILE A 468 -1.24 14.06 -32.59
N THR A 469 -0.12 13.49 -32.15
CA THR A 469 1.09 14.24 -31.83
C THR A 469 1.65 14.91 -33.09
N ASP A 470 1.66 14.20 -34.21
CA ASP A 470 2.11 14.71 -35.51
C ASP A 470 1.24 15.88 -36.01
N GLN A 471 -0.06 15.89 -35.68
CA GLN A 471 -0.97 16.99 -36.00
C GLN A 471 -0.75 18.19 -35.07
N GLY A 472 -0.56 17.96 -33.76
CA GLY A 472 -0.35 19.03 -32.78
C GLY A 472 1.05 19.66 -32.79
N ALA A 473 2.05 18.93 -33.30
CA ALA A 473 3.46 19.33 -33.30
C ALA A 473 4.09 19.19 -34.70
N PRO A 474 3.77 20.10 -35.65
CA PRO A 474 4.19 20.00 -37.04
C PRO A 474 5.71 20.05 -37.27
N THR A 475 6.49 20.66 -36.38
CA THR A 475 7.97 20.69 -36.54
C THR A 475 8.66 19.51 -35.89
N LYS A 476 7.95 18.80 -34.98
CA LYS A 476 8.45 17.72 -34.11
C LYS A 476 9.82 18.03 -33.52
N THR A 477 10.00 19.26 -33.03
CA THR A 477 11.28 19.76 -32.56
C THR A 477 11.20 20.17 -31.09
N VAL A 478 12.08 19.60 -30.28
CA VAL A 478 12.29 19.98 -28.88
C VAL A 478 13.70 20.55 -28.70
N VAL A 479 13.80 21.69 -28.03
CA VAL A 479 15.05 22.28 -27.58
C VAL A 479 15.10 22.14 -26.07
N ASP A 480 16.14 21.50 -25.53
CA ASP A 480 16.28 21.19 -24.11
C ASP A 480 17.57 21.85 -23.57
N VAL A 481 17.41 22.94 -22.83
CA VAL A 481 18.48 23.76 -22.26
C VAL A 481 18.70 23.34 -20.81
N GLY A 482 19.88 22.81 -20.48
CA GLY A 482 20.16 22.12 -19.22
C GLY A 482 19.92 20.61 -19.29
N ALA A 483 20.27 19.99 -20.43
CA ALA A 483 20.01 18.58 -20.66
C ALA A 483 20.96 17.69 -19.84
N ASN A 484 20.46 17.04 -18.78
CA ASN A 484 21.29 16.18 -17.92
C ASN A 484 21.54 14.76 -18.49
N GLY A 485 20.52 14.10 -19.04
CA GLY A 485 20.60 12.70 -19.52
C GLY A 485 19.22 12.09 -19.74
N LYS A 486 19.09 10.75 -19.83
CA LYS A 486 17.76 10.07 -19.93
C LYS A 486 16.91 10.39 -18.70
N GLU A 487 17.51 10.25 -17.53
CA GLU A 487 16.84 10.43 -16.25
C GLU A 487 16.42 11.90 -16.08
N ARG A 488 15.12 12.13 -15.78
CA ARG A 488 14.51 13.47 -15.60
C ARG A 488 14.39 14.33 -16.87
N SER A 489 14.64 13.77 -18.04
CA SER A 489 14.54 14.47 -19.34
C SER A 489 13.12 14.89 -19.70
N ASN A 490 12.98 16.11 -20.24
CA ASN A 490 11.75 16.54 -20.92
C ASN A 490 11.75 16.21 -22.41
N SER A 491 12.89 15.76 -22.96
CA SER A 491 13.09 15.54 -24.40
C SER A 491 13.22 14.06 -24.78
N TYR A 492 13.79 13.21 -23.93
CA TYR A 492 14.12 11.81 -24.25
C TYR A 492 12.94 11.01 -24.83
N ASP A 493 11.77 11.06 -24.18
CA ASP A 493 10.60 10.30 -24.64
C ASP A 493 10.00 10.85 -25.94
N LEU A 494 10.09 12.17 -26.17
CA LEU A 494 9.68 12.78 -27.45
C LEU A 494 10.53 12.24 -28.60
N LEU A 495 11.84 12.15 -28.38
CA LEU A 495 12.78 11.60 -29.36
C LEU A 495 12.58 10.09 -29.52
N LYS A 496 12.47 9.36 -28.41
CA LYS A 496 12.42 7.89 -28.42
C LYS A 496 11.12 7.33 -28.98
N GLN A 497 9.99 7.91 -28.60
CA GLN A 497 8.66 7.36 -28.91
C GLN A 497 8.09 7.96 -30.20
N PHE A 498 8.34 9.26 -30.43
CA PHE A 498 7.71 10.00 -31.54
C PHE A 498 8.70 10.41 -32.63
N ALA A 499 9.97 10.03 -32.51
CA ALA A 499 11.02 10.36 -33.47
C ALA A 499 11.19 11.88 -33.69
N TRP A 500 10.98 12.67 -32.65
CA TRP A 500 11.23 14.12 -32.69
C TRP A 500 12.72 14.40 -32.87
N LYS A 501 13.04 15.61 -33.35
CA LYS A 501 14.39 16.17 -33.39
C LYS A 501 14.67 16.88 -32.06
N GLY A 502 15.76 16.52 -31.39
CA GLY A 502 16.24 17.21 -30.20
C GLY A 502 17.42 18.13 -30.46
N LEU A 503 17.39 19.34 -29.92
CA LEU A 503 18.60 20.14 -29.68
C LEU A 503 18.84 20.19 -28.17
N LEU A 504 19.82 19.44 -27.70
CA LEU A 504 20.22 19.37 -26.31
C LEU A 504 21.36 20.35 -26.06
N ILE A 505 21.27 21.13 -25.00
CA ILE A 505 22.32 22.09 -24.61
C ILE A 505 22.65 21.83 -23.15
N GLU A 506 23.92 21.59 -22.86
CA GLU A 506 24.38 21.28 -21.49
C GLU A 506 25.66 22.06 -21.18
N ALA A 507 25.73 22.70 -20.01
CA ALA A 507 26.86 23.52 -19.61
C ALA A 507 28.00 22.67 -19.02
N ASN A 508 27.67 21.63 -18.24
CA ASN A 508 28.61 20.78 -17.54
C ASN A 508 29.23 19.73 -18.50
N PRO A 509 30.51 19.87 -18.89
CA PRO A 509 31.18 18.92 -19.78
C PRO A 509 31.28 17.50 -19.19
N LEU A 510 31.15 17.33 -17.87
CA LEU A 510 31.19 16.02 -17.23
C LEU A 510 29.97 15.15 -17.56
N LEU A 511 28.86 15.75 -18.00
CA LEU A 511 27.63 15.03 -18.35
C LEU A 511 27.60 14.62 -19.83
N VAL A 512 28.42 15.24 -20.69
CA VAL A 512 28.38 15.07 -22.15
C VAL A 512 28.49 13.61 -22.59
N ASP A 513 29.42 12.84 -22.02
CA ASP A 513 29.60 11.44 -22.37
C ASP A 513 28.38 10.58 -21.98
N GLN A 514 27.78 10.87 -20.82
CA GLN A 514 26.61 10.17 -20.33
C GLN A 514 25.37 10.51 -21.17
N ILE A 515 25.16 11.78 -21.53
CA ILE A 515 24.08 12.20 -22.42
C ILE A 515 24.22 11.52 -23.79
N ASN A 516 25.43 11.52 -24.35
CA ASN A 516 25.66 10.87 -25.64
C ASN A 516 25.34 9.38 -25.62
N LYS A 517 25.66 8.72 -24.51
CA LYS A 517 25.34 7.31 -24.28
C LYS A 517 23.85 7.08 -24.11
N ASP A 518 23.16 7.93 -23.35
CA ASP A 518 21.73 7.81 -23.09
C ASP A 518 20.90 8.02 -24.36
N PHE A 519 21.23 9.05 -25.14
CA PHE A 519 20.52 9.40 -26.36
C PHE A 519 21.02 8.64 -27.60
N GLN A 520 21.87 7.63 -27.41
CA GLN A 520 22.45 6.86 -28.51
C GLN A 520 21.36 6.29 -29.43
N GLY A 521 21.46 6.59 -30.73
CA GLY A 521 20.53 6.13 -31.76
C GLY A 521 19.26 6.98 -31.91
N LEU A 522 19.14 8.10 -31.17
CA LEU A 522 18.06 9.07 -31.33
C LEU A 522 18.46 10.23 -32.25
N ASN A 523 17.48 10.99 -32.73
CA ASN A 523 17.70 12.15 -33.59
C ASN A 523 17.95 13.41 -32.76
N TYR A 524 19.22 13.68 -32.41
CA TYR A 524 19.58 14.86 -31.62
C TYR A 524 20.90 15.49 -32.03
N THR A 525 21.12 16.72 -31.57
CA THR A 525 22.42 17.40 -31.53
C THR A 525 22.66 17.88 -30.11
N LEU A 526 23.88 17.70 -29.60
CA LEU A 526 24.29 18.15 -28.28
C LEU A 526 25.31 19.29 -28.41
N VAL A 527 25.04 20.43 -27.76
CA VAL A 527 25.92 21.59 -27.71
C VAL A 527 26.39 21.79 -26.27
N ASN A 528 27.70 21.71 -26.03
CA ASN A 528 28.26 21.94 -24.70
C ASN A 528 28.60 23.42 -24.48
N CYS A 529 27.67 24.17 -23.90
CA CYS A 529 27.85 25.55 -23.49
C CYS A 529 26.81 25.96 -22.44
N ALA A 530 27.12 26.99 -21.65
CA ALA A 530 26.13 27.62 -20.79
C ALA A 530 25.28 28.61 -21.59
N VAL A 531 23.98 28.70 -21.27
CA VAL A 531 23.03 29.59 -21.94
C VAL A 531 22.66 30.75 -21.02
N SER A 532 22.70 31.98 -21.55
CA SER A 532 22.34 33.20 -20.82
C SER A 532 21.85 34.30 -21.77
N ASP A 533 21.58 35.50 -21.25
CA ASP A 533 21.23 36.71 -22.01
C ASP A 533 22.46 37.45 -22.58
N VAL A 534 23.67 36.94 -22.31
CA VAL A 534 24.95 37.50 -22.76
C VAL A 534 25.81 36.45 -23.46
N GLN A 535 26.84 36.91 -24.18
CA GLN A 535 27.87 36.05 -24.76
C GLN A 535 29.22 36.29 -24.09
N GLY A 536 30.02 35.23 -23.96
CA GLY A 536 31.39 35.33 -23.45
C GLY A 536 31.90 34.04 -22.83
N THR A 537 32.72 34.17 -21.80
CA THR A 537 33.25 33.07 -20.99
C THR A 537 32.93 33.34 -19.53
N GLY A 538 32.65 32.30 -18.76
CA GLY A 538 32.44 32.42 -17.32
C GLY A 538 32.73 31.13 -16.58
N GLU A 539 32.53 31.16 -15.27
CA GLU A 539 32.74 30.01 -14.38
C GLU A 539 31.40 29.35 -14.06
N LEU A 540 31.25 28.07 -14.40
CA LEU A 540 30.14 27.24 -13.99
C LEU A 540 30.45 26.68 -12.59
N SER A 541 29.61 27.00 -11.62
CA SER A 541 29.75 26.47 -10.26
C SER A 541 29.15 25.08 -10.17
N LEU A 542 29.90 24.12 -9.62
CA LEU A 542 29.51 22.73 -9.46
C LEU A 542 29.00 22.48 -8.03
N GLY A 543 27.86 21.82 -7.90
CA GLY A 543 27.23 21.50 -6.64
C GLY A 543 27.71 20.19 -6.03
N ILE A 544 26.93 19.66 -5.10
CA ILE A 544 27.21 18.42 -4.37
C ILE A 544 27.30 17.15 -5.25
N ASN A 545 26.78 17.23 -6.47
CA ASN A 545 26.87 16.21 -7.50
C ASN A 545 26.89 16.88 -8.89
N SER A 546 27.09 16.08 -9.94
CA SER A 546 27.20 16.56 -11.33
C SER A 546 25.89 17.14 -11.89
N ASP A 547 24.76 16.81 -11.29
CA ASP A 547 23.42 17.22 -11.76
C ASP A 547 23.12 18.68 -11.40
N ILE A 548 23.85 19.25 -10.44
CA ILE A 548 23.61 20.60 -9.92
C ILE A 548 24.76 21.49 -10.37
N SER A 549 24.51 22.33 -11.38
CA SER A 549 25.49 23.31 -11.83
C SER A 549 24.83 24.55 -12.42
N SER A 550 25.42 25.73 -12.19
CA SER A 550 24.85 27.00 -12.64
C SER A 550 25.93 28.06 -12.82
N LEU A 551 25.63 29.07 -13.65
CA LEU A 551 26.43 30.30 -13.73
C LEU A 551 26.25 31.19 -12.49
N SER A 552 25.32 30.85 -11.59
CA SER A 552 25.16 31.51 -10.28
C SER A 552 25.72 30.61 -9.17
N PRO A 553 26.87 30.95 -8.57
CA PRO A 553 27.39 30.23 -7.41
C PRO A 553 26.40 30.18 -6.25
N GLU A 554 25.62 31.25 -6.07
CA GLU A 554 24.58 31.35 -5.04
C GLU A 554 23.46 30.33 -5.29
N ASN A 555 23.00 30.17 -6.54
CA ASN A 555 21.96 29.20 -6.87
C ASN A 555 22.46 27.77 -6.69
N THR A 556 23.69 27.47 -7.13
CA THR A 556 24.31 26.15 -6.91
C THR A 556 24.46 25.84 -5.41
N ALA A 557 24.82 26.84 -4.59
CA ALA A 557 25.01 26.67 -3.15
C ALA A 557 23.71 26.41 -2.38
N ASN A 558 22.55 26.80 -2.91
CA ASN A 558 21.25 26.51 -2.30
C ASN A 558 20.97 25.01 -2.18
N TRP A 559 21.63 24.21 -3.02
CA TRP A 559 21.50 22.75 -3.04
C TRP A 559 22.59 22.02 -2.24
N GLY A 560 23.51 22.76 -1.59
CA GLY A 560 24.57 22.22 -0.74
C GLY A 560 25.95 22.84 -1.03
N PRO A 561 27.02 22.36 -0.37
CA PRO A 561 28.35 22.92 -0.56
C PRO A 561 28.83 22.77 -2.02
N LEU A 562 29.47 23.83 -2.53
CA LEU A 562 30.10 23.83 -3.84
C LEU A 562 31.25 22.81 -3.88
N SER A 563 31.31 22.00 -4.93
CA SER A 563 32.40 21.05 -5.17
C SER A 563 33.53 21.64 -6.00
N GLY A 564 33.28 22.75 -6.70
CA GLY A 564 34.29 23.48 -7.48
C GLY A 564 33.65 24.43 -8.50
N SER A 565 34.48 24.97 -9.40
CA SER A 565 34.03 25.66 -10.61
C SER A 565 34.81 25.19 -11.82
N ILE A 566 34.21 25.32 -13.00
CA ILE A 566 34.85 25.01 -14.28
C ILE A 566 34.60 26.13 -15.30
N PRO A 567 35.58 26.48 -16.14
CA PRO A 567 35.39 27.49 -17.17
C PRO A 567 34.49 26.95 -18.29
N VAL A 568 33.50 27.75 -18.69
CA VAL A 568 32.55 27.42 -19.76
C VAL A 568 32.38 28.58 -20.73
N THR A 569 32.02 28.24 -21.97
CA THR A 569 31.57 29.24 -22.95
C THR A 569 30.10 29.57 -22.69
N ILE A 570 29.78 30.86 -22.63
CA ILE A 570 28.42 31.37 -22.44
C ILE A 570 27.90 31.88 -23.79
N ARG A 571 26.72 31.41 -24.19
CA ARG A 571 26.09 31.76 -25.46
C ARG A 571 24.64 32.19 -25.24
N ARG A 572 24.11 33.03 -26.13
CA ARG A 572 22.69 33.37 -26.14
C ARG A 572 21.89 32.32 -26.90
N LEU A 573 20.71 31.97 -26.39
CA LEU A 573 19.86 30.95 -27.01
C LEU A 573 19.50 31.28 -28.47
N PRO A 574 19.08 32.50 -28.86
CA PRO A 574 18.77 32.82 -30.26
C PRO A 574 19.91 32.51 -31.25
N ASP A 575 21.16 32.70 -30.83
CA ASP A 575 22.33 32.47 -31.68
C ASP A 575 22.55 30.96 -31.91
N ILE A 576 22.36 30.15 -30.87
CA ILE A 576 22.42 28.69 -30.97
C ILE A 576 21.27 28.17 -31.86
N LEU A 577 20.05 28.65 -31.64
CA LEU A 577 18.89 28.24 -32.43
C LEU A 577 19.07 28.54 -33.92
N THR A 578 19.63 29.71 -34.25
CA THR A 578 19.92 30.13 -35.62
C THR A 578 21.00 29.24 -36.25
N GLU A 579 22.10 28.99 -35.54
CA GLU A 579 23.19 28.11 -36.00
C GLU A 579 22.69 26.69 -36.29
N GLN A 580 21.81 26.17 -35.42
CA GLN A 580 21.26 24.81 -35.51
C GLN A 580 20.04 24.70 -36.45
N ASN A 581 19.69 25.79 -37.15
CA ASN A 581 18.57 25.89 -38.07
C ASN A 581 17.24 25.43 -37.43
N ILE A 582 16.98 25.87 -36.20
CA ILE A 582 15.72 25.60 -35.51
C ILE A 582 14.64 26.55 -36.09
N PRO A 583 13.43 26.03 -36.42
CA PRO A 583 12.31 26.86 -36.86
C PRO A 583 11.95 27.93 -35.83
N ILE A 584 11.47 29.10 -36.27
CA ILE A 584 11.10 30.18 -35.35
C ILE A 584 9.93 29.79 -34.43
N ASP A 585 9.05 28.89 -34.88
CA ASP A 585 7.82 28.44 -34.24
C ASP A 585 7.87 26.96 -33.83
N PHE A 586 9.06 26.47 -33.46
CA PHE A 586 9.28 25.09 -33.02
C PHE A 586 8.39 24.70 -31.82
N ASP A 587 8.19 23.41 -31.62
CA ASP A 587 7.07 22.94 -30.80
C ASP A 587 7.33 23.06 -29.29
N VAL A 588 8.49 22.62 -28.78
CA VAL A 588 8.77 22.62 -27.33
C VAL A 588 10.14 23.22 -27.02
N LEU A 589 10.18 24.21 -26.13
CA LEU A 589 11.38 24.69 -25.45
C LEU A 589 11.34 24.26 -23.98
N SER A 590 12.32 23.49 -23.54
CA SER A 590 12.56 23.13 -22.14
C SER A 590 13.79 23.90 -21.66
N ILE A 591 13.68 24.58 -20.52
CA ILE A 591 14.76 25.30 -19.86
C ILE A 591 14.80 24.85 -18.40
N ASP A 592 15.95 24.36 -17.96
CA ASP A 592 16.22 23.93 -16.59
C ASP A 592 17.71 24.17 -16.29
N ILE A 593 18.06 25.43 -15.98
CA ILE A 593 19.46 25.88 -15.80
C ILE A 593 19.69 26.59 -14.47
N GLU A 594 18.92 26.18 -13.45
CA GLU A 594 19.14 26.54 -12.05
C GLU A 594 19.22 28.07 -11.86
N GLY A 595 18.14 28.76 -12.28
CA GLY A 595 17.86 30.16 -11.98
C GLY A 595 18.22 31.20 -13.05
N TYR A 596 18.57 30.77 -14.27
CA TYR A 596 18.73 31.66 -15.44
C TYR A 596 17.56 31.58 -16.43
N ASP A 597 16.58 30.73 -16.16
CA ASP A 597 15.47 30.36 -17.04
C ASP A 597 14.70 31.57 -17.57
N ALA A 598 14.25 32.43 -16.64
CA ALA A 598 13.50 33.63 -16.98
C ALA A 598 14.34 34.63 -17.78
N ARG A 599 15.65 34.73 -17.51
CA ARG A 599 16.55 35.62 -18.27
C ARG A 599 16.68 35.16 -19.71
N VAL A 600 16.89 33.86 -19.90
CA VAL A 600 16.99 33.24 -21.23
C VAL A 600 15.67 33.40 -21.99
N LEU A 601 14.52 33.13 -21.35
CA LEU A 601 13.22 33.29 -21.98
C LEU A 601 12.92 34.76 -22.33
N ASN A 602 13.24 35.70 -21.42
CA ASN A 602 13.07 37.13 -21.68
C ASN A 602 13.93 37.60 -22.84
N ASP A 603 15.19 37.19 -22.89
CA ASP A 603 16.10 37.51 -23.98
C ASP A 603 15.60 36.94 -25.32
N LEU A 604 15.14 35.68 -25.31
CA LEU A 604 14.57 35.02 -26.49
C LEU A 604 13.39 35.82 -27.05
N ILE A 605 12.45 36.24 -26.21
CA ILE A 605 11.24 36.94 -26.67
C ILE A 605 11.51 38.41 -27.00
N ALA A 606 12.35 39.11 -26.23
CA ALA A 606 12.64 40.52 -26.43
C ALA A 606 13.57 40.80 -27.62
N ASN A 607 14.52 39.90 -27.88
CA ASN A 607 15.63 40.16 -28.81
C ASN A 607 15.67 39.18 -29.99
N SER A 608 14.60 38.41 -30.23
CA SER A 608 14.50 37.52 -31.39
C SER A 608 13.06 37.30 -31.86
N ASN A 609 12.91 36.68 -33.03
CA ASN A 609 11.62 36.30 -33.60
C ASN A 609 11.18 34.87 -33.20
N TYR A 610 11.95 34.18 -32.36
CA TYR A 610 11.59 32.83 -31.91
C TYR A 610 10.38 32.87 -30.98
N ARG A 611 9.39 32.05 -31.26
CA ARG A 611 8.12 31.88 -30.54
C ARG A 611 7.80 30.38 -30.43
N PRO A 612 8.52 29.63 -29.58
CA PRO A 612 8.18 28.23 -29.32
C PRO A 612 6.72 28.09 -28.89
N LYS A 613 6.04 27.03 -29.30
CA LYS A 613 4.61 26.87 -28.99
C LYS A 613 4.36 26.54 -27.53
N ILE A 614 5.21 25.70 -26.97
CA ILE A 614 5.20 25.33 -25.55
C ILE A 614 6.57 25.67 -24.97
N VAL A 615 6.58 26.34 -23.83
CA VAL A 615 7.78 26.56 -23.01
C VAL A 615 7.59 25.88 -21.67
N ILE A 616 8.53 25.03 -21.30
CA ILE A 616 8.67 24.42 -20.00
C ILE A 616 9.86 25.11 -19.33
N MET A 617 9.66 25.71 -18.17
CA MET A 617 10.73 26.36 -17.43
C MET A 617 10.58 26.12 -15.93
N GLU A 618 11.70 26.08 -15.20
CA GLU A 618 11.64 26.01 -13.74
C GLU A 618 11.04 27.30 -13.18
N GLY A 619 10.12 27.18 -12.22
CA GLY A 619 9.53 28.36 -11.57
C GLY A 619 8.08 28.22 -11.14
N SER A 620 7.53 27.01 -11.04
CA SER A 620 6.21 26.79 -10.45
C SER A 620 6.20 27.03 -8.93
N LEU A 621 7.35 26.81 -8.27
CA LEU A 621 7.54 26.93 -6.82
C LEU A 621 6.43 26.18 -6.03
N ASN A 622 6.23 24.89 -6.29
CA ASN A 622 5.14 24.09 -5.71
C ASN A 622 3.73 24.63 -6.01
N PHE A 623 3.45 24.96 -7.29
CA PHE A 623 2.14 25.46 -7.75
C PHE A 623 1.74 26.83 -7.16
N THR A 624 2.70 27.59 -6.64
CA THR A 624 2.41 28.89 -6.01
C THR A 624 2.48 30.05 -6.99
N VAL A 625 3.12 29.87 -8.15
CA VAL A 625 3.27 30.92 -9.16
C VAL A 625 2.07 30.97 -10.07
N ASN A 626 1.20 31.95 -9.83
CA ASN A 626 0.03 32.23 -10.67
C ASN A 626 0.32 33.29 -11.74
N ASP A 627 1.38 34.07 -11.56
CA ASP A 627 1.86 35.09 -12.48
C ASP A 627 3.36 34.88 -12.75
N PRO A 628 3.77 34.54 -13.99
CA PRO A 628 5.18 34.34 -14.32
C PRO A 628 6.08 35.55 -14.00
N THR A 629 5.52 36.76 -13.89
CA THR A 629 6.31 37.94 -13.50
C THR A 629 6.92 37.82 -12.10
N MET A 630 6.34 36.99 -11.23
CA MET A 630 6.86 36.71 -9.89
C MET A 630 8.23 36.02 -9.89
N ILE A 631 8.56 35.31 -10.96
CA ILE A 631 9.85 34.61 -11.13
C ILE A 631 10.75 35.31 -12.15
N GLY A 632 10.48 36.59 -12.41
CA GLY A 632 11.29 37.41 -13.30
C GLY A 632 10.97 37.27 -14.79
N VAL A 633 9.87 36.59 -15.17
CA VAL A 633 9.40 36.61 -16.56
C VAL A 633 8.84 37.99 -16.90
N SER A 634 9.22 38.54 -18.04
CA SER A 634 8.85 39.91 -18.43
C SER A 634 7.39 40.02 -18.84
N SER A 635 6.82 41.21 -18.70
CA SER A 635 5.48 41.52 -19.18
C SER A 635 5.29 41.27 -20.68
N LEU A 636 6.37 41.40 -21.47
CA LEU A 636 6.38 41.05 -22.89
C LEU A 636 6.11 39.56 -23.09
N VAL A 637 6.83 38.69 -22.39
CA VAL A 637 6.58 37.24 -22.43
C VAL A 637 5.15 36.93 -21.98
N CYS A 638 4.67 37.54 -20.88
CA CYS A 638 3.31 37.33 -20.38
C CYS A 638 2.20 37.84 -21.34
N SER A 639 2.53 38.77 -22.24
CA SER A 639 1.60 39.25 -23.27
C SER A 639 1.46 38.28 -24.44
N GLU A 640 2.47 37.43 -24.68
CA GLU A 640 2.53 36.48 -25.79
C GLU A 640 2.26 35.05 -25.36
N TYR A 641 2.50 34.74 -24.09
CA TYR A 641 2.34 33.41 -23.51
C TYR A 641 1.30 33.42 -22.39
N THR A 642 0.70 32.26 -22.16
CA THR A 642 -0.16 32.01 -21.00
C THR A 642 0.28 30.73 -20.33
N VAL A 643 0.19 30.68 -19.01
CA VAL A 643 0.36 29.42 -18.27
C VAL A 643 -0.83 28.53 -18.63
N VAL A 644 -0.55 27.33 -19.15
CA VAL A 644 -1.57 26.32 -19.50
C VAL A 644 -1.53 25.11 -18.58
N ALA A 645 -0.38 24.85 -17.97
CA ALA A 645 -0.23 23.82 -16.97
C ALA A 645 0.94 24.15 -16.05
N GLN A 646 0.99 23.49 -14.91
CA GLN A 646 2.09 23.55 -13.99
C GLN A 646 2.36 22.14 -13.49
N THR A 647 3.63 21.83 -13.26
CA THR A 647 4.01 20.76 -12.33
C THR A 647 4.46 21.40 -11.04
N CYS A 648 4.87 20.61 -10.08
CA CYS A 648 5.44 21.05 -8.83
C CYS A 648 6.74 21.86 -8.97
N ALA A 649 7.50 21.69 -10.06
CA ALA A 649 8.74 22.41 -10.35
C ALA A 649 8.60 23.37 -11.54
N ASN A 650 7.87 22.96 -12.59
CA ASN A 650 7.90 23.65 -13.88
C ASN A 650 6.60 24.38 -14.19
N LEU A 651 6.71 25.57 -14.77
CA LEU A 651 5.61 26.22 -15.47
C LEU A 651 5.59 25.73 -16.92
N ILE A 652 4.39 25.45 -17.44
CA ILE A 652 4.16 25.14 -18.84
C ILE A 652 3.38 26.31 -19.45
N LEU A 653 4.07 27.08 -20.28
CA LEU A 653 3.53 28.22 -21.00
C LEU A 653 3.16 27.78 -22.41
N SER A 654 2.00 28.19 -22.90
CA SER A 654 1.64 28.07 -24.32
C SER A 654 1.59 29.44 -24.96
N ASN A 655 2.06 29.53 -26.20
CA ASN A 655 1.92 30.74 -27.00
C ASN A 655 0.41 31.01 -27.25
N ARG A 656 -0.03 32.24 -26.96
CA ARG A 656 -1.45 32.63 -27.06
C ARG A 656 -1.99 32.54 -28.49
N PHE A 657 -1.13 32.64 -29.50
CA PHE A 657 -1.51 32.57 -30.91
C PHE A 657 -1.64 31.14 -31.45
N SER A 658 -1.14 30.13 -30.72
CA SER A 658 -1.36 28.71 -31.06
C SER A 658 -2.70 28.14 -30.56
N VAL A 659 -3.36 28.78 -29.59
CA VAL A 659 -4.61 28.27 -28.96
C VAL A 659 -5.89 28.75 -29.67
N TYR A 660 -5.79 29.69 -30.62
CA TYR A 660 -6.94 30.38 -31.22
C TYR A 660 -7.22 30.08 -32.70
N GLN A 661 -6.53 29.12 -33.33
CA GLN A 661 -6.83 28.77 -34.73
C GLN A 661 -7.85 27.63 -34.93
N GLU A 662 -8.35 26.99 -33.87
CA GLU A 662 -9.32 25.89 -34.01
C GLU A 662 -10.62 26.10 -33.21
N GLN A 663 -11.42 27.11 -33.57
CA GLN A 663 -12.89 27.07 -33.37
C GLN A 663 -13.64 27.73 -34.54
N CYS A 664 -13.91 26.91 -35.59
CA CYS A 664 -15.03 26.87 -36.57
C CYS A 664 -15.57 28.14 -37.28
N PRO A 665 -16.28 28.00 -38.43
CA PRO A 665 -16.03 27.23 -39.66
C PRO A 665 -16.21 28.11 -40.93
N ALA A 666 -15.94 27.56 -42.13
CA ALA A 666 -16.59 27.99 -43.38
C ALA A 666 -17.18 26.76 -44.07
#